data_AF-A0A954VBX2-F1
#
_entry.id   AF-A0A954VBX2-F1
#
_cell.length_a   1.000
_cell.length_b   1.000
_cell.length_c   1.000
_cell.angle_alpha   90.00
_cell.angle_beta   90.00
_cell.angle_gamma   90.00
#
_symmetry.space_group_name_H-M   'P 1'
#
loop_
_entity.id
_entity.type
_entity.pdbx_description
1 polymer ?
#
loop_
_entity_poly.entity_id
_entity_poly.type
_entity_poly.pdbx_seq_one_letter_code
_entity_poly.pdbx_strand_id
1 'polypeptide(L)'
;MAESTTGSAVLSAGQTVSLGNMGVWTPYFDETIAASLTGGSGQPLEILVQFEGGTGVPYEFGDVDFSGGAPDVADWTFLQSVYGSDLSGLTVAQSYGLGDLNGDGIHSLLDLQAFRTAFVAGGGNLADLGGAEVPEPTSFILILLGVMAMVLRESSRRAKVSVFGKVASWISTRRVWKFGAMYCLLATALGISNPNTSEAGLFDDAPLSPDGQSKLLIHFDARVGVDSMGNQVDSWKGYDGSGQNVVATATLAGVGAGTNITTNGTAVIFNETIAADNLHLQTPLSTSGGQYTIIWKGHYDSTNQNGAANSGLYAYTLSNLEVANAPGMNHQRDDFGGGYRVELYPGTTYFGDVISAFDDTSTVWTTVYDYSNSQHRAYANGNDLHVTGSSTLSLTANPTLVIGAYDNGTYFGGSGYSLLGEIEHLIVFQGVLSEPDIAAVESFLGPTLPTLTIDTSSREMTITGGENAININGYEILSAGGSLNPTPWLANNFDAKNLDPVGTEVGQTWDVFSSTSNRLTEAYLHGSSPFDLNRTVSLGQAYNSTIDARDVVFQYQTTAGLTRYGVVQYVASEAITGDFNGDGTVNAADYALWRDSLGATGAGLPADANLDEIVNQADHGEWKAHFGASSSGAANLNNSA
;
A
#
# COMPACT_ATOMS: atom_id res chain seq x y z
N MET A 1 -23.54 -27.66 20.78
CA MET A 1 -24.51 -27.70 21.92
C MET A 1 -24.74 -29.15 22.32
N ALA A 2 -25.33 -29.43 23.49
CA ALA A 2 -25.70 -30.79 23.90
C ALA A 2 -26.90 -30.77 24.85
N GLU A 3 -27.77 -31.78 24.74
CA GLU A 3 -28.86 -32.08 25.68
C GLU A 3 -28.69 -33.53 26.19
N SER A 4 -29.12 -33.80 27.42
CA SER A 4 -29.12 -35.14 27.99
C SER A 4 -30.24 -35.31 29.02
N THR A 5 -30.71 -36.54 29.18
CA THR A 5 -31.77 -36.91 30.13
C THR A 5 -31.41 -38.19 30.87
N THR A 6 -31.91 -38.34 32.10
CA THR A 6 -31.76 -39.57 32.90
C THR A 6 -32.79 -40.65 32.54
N GLY A 7 -33.77 -40.32 31.66
CA GLY A 7 -34.72 -41.26 31.09
C GLY A 7 -34.20 -41.94 29.81
N SER A 8 -35.06 -42.72 29.16
CA SER A 8 -34.82 -43.25 27.82
C SER A 8 -35.89 -42.79 26.84
N ALA A 9 -35.46 -42.46 25.62
CA ALA A 9 -36.33 -42.18 24.49
C ALA A 9 -36.05 -43.18 23.36
N VAL A 10 -37.06 -43.45 22.53
CA VAL A 10 -36.91 -44.31 21.35
C VAL A 10 -37.12 -43.44 20.11
N LEU A 11 -36.05 -43.28 19.33
CA LEU A 11 -36.14 -42.70 17.99
C LEU A 11 -36.57 -43.82 17.02
N SER A 12 -37.81 -43.74 16.53
CA SER A 12 -38.37 -44.75 15.64
C SER A 12 -37.88 -44.57 14.19
N ALA A 13 -37.86 -45.64 13.40
CA ALA A 13 -37.49 -45.55 11.99
C ALA A 13 -38.43 -44.58 11.23
N GLY A 14 -37.86 -43.60 10.53
CA GLY A 14 -38.62 -42.55 9.84
C GLY A 14 -39.20 -41.45 10.75
N GLN A 15 -38.84 -41.41 12.04
CA GLN A 15 -39.24 -40.34 12.94
C GLN A 15 -38.33 -39.11 12.77
N THR A 16 -38.89 -38.00 12.31
CA THR A 16 -38.23 -36.69 12.34
C THR A 16 -38.33 -36.08 13.74
N VAL A 17 -37.24 -35.50 14.22
CA VAL A 17 -37.20 -34.67 15.45
C VAL A 17 -36.66 -33.31 15.05
N SER A 18 -37.47 -32.26 15.19
CA SER A 18 -37.00 -30.88 15.06
C SER A 18 -36.19 -30.53 16.31
N LEU A 19 -35.00 -29.95 16.11
CA LEU A 19 -34.14 -29.43 17.18
C LEU A 19 -34.47 -27.95 17.52
N GLY A 20 -35.58 -27.42 17.00
CA GLY A 20 -35.98 -26.01 17.09
C GLY A 20 -35.81 -25.26 15.77
N ASN A 21 -36.35 -24.03 15.70
CA ASN A 21 -36.15 -23.08 14.61
C ASN A 21 -35.40 -21.85 15.13
N MET A 22 -34.48 -21.32 14.31
CA MET A 22 -33.68 -20.10 14.52
C MET A 22 -32.73 -20.13 15.74
N GLY A 23 -31.45 -19.79 15.51
CA GLY A 23 -30.44 -19.65 16.58
C GLY A 23 -29.74 -20.93 17.05
N VAL A 24 -30.18 -22.11 16.59
CA VAL A 24 -29.49 -23.40 16.78
C VAL A 24 -28.29 -23.52 15.83
N TRP A 25 -28.37 -22.87 14.67
CA TRP A 25 -27.32 -22.82 13.66
C TRP A 25 -27.33 -21.43 13.02
N THR A 26 -26.15 -20.99 12.56
CA THR A 26 -25.93 -19.75 11.80
C THR A 26 -25.42 -20.17 10.42
N PRO A 27 -26.07 -19.79 9.32
CA PRO A 27 -25.58 -20.04 7.97
C PRO A 27 -24.15 -19.55 7.78
N TYR A 28 -23.33 -20.33 7.07
CA TYR A 28 -21.92 -20.06 6.81
C TYR A 28 -21.46 -21.00 5.69
N PHE A 29 -20.52 -20.58 4.83
CA PHE A 29 -20.09 -21.40 3.69
C PHE A 29 -19.29 -22.66 4.10
N ASP A 30 -18.50 -22.58 5.17
CA ASP A 30 -17.73 -23.72 5.71
C ASP A 30 -18.57 -24.51 6.73
N GLU A 31 -19.54 -25.27 6.22
CA GLU A 31 -20.54 -26.01 7.01
C GLU A 31 -19.98 -27.27 7.69
N THR A 32 -18.99 -27.11 8.58
CA THR A 32 -18.32 -28.16 9.37
C THR A 32 -19.19 -28.76 10.49
N ILE A 33 -20.50 -28.87 10.30
CA ILE A 33 -21.44 -29.39 11.29
C ILE A 33 -21.22 -30.88 11.52
N ALA A 34 -20.88 -31.25 12.75
CA ALA A 34 -20.87 -32.64 13.22
C ALA A 34 -21.99 -32.89 14.23
N ALA A 35 -22.72 -34.00 14.07
CA ALA A 35 -23.79 -34.41 14.97
C ALA A 35 -23.58 -35.86 15.44
N SER A 36 -23.87 -36.14 16.71
CA SER A 36 -23.84 -37.49 17.27
C SER A 36 -24.96 -37.72 18.29
N LEU A 37 -25.42 -38.97 18.39
CA LEU A 37 -26.36 -39.44 19.42
C LEU A 37 -25.67 -40.45 20.33
N THR A 38 -25.83 -40.32 21.65
CA THR A 38 -25.36 -41.34 22.59
C THR A 38 -26.52 -42.27 22.94
N GLY A 39 -26.44 -43.52 22.50
CA GLY A 39 -27.43 -44.55 22.84
C GLY A 39 -27.31 -45.04 24.28
N GLY A 40 -28.25 -45.87 24.75
CA GLY A 40 -28.25 -46.45 26.10
C GLY A 40 -27.05 -47.35 26.45
N SER A 41 -26.17 -47.64 25.47
CA SER A 41 -24.86 -48.29 25.66
C SER A 41 -23.73 -47.32 26.07
N GLY A 42 -23.98 -46.01 26.06
CA GLY A 42 -22.98 -44.98 26.38
C GLY A 42 -21.94 -44.72 25.28
N GLN A 43 -22.05 -45.35 24.11
CA GLN A 43 -21.20 -45.07 22.96
C GLN A 43 -21.86 -44.02 22.03
N PRO A 44 -21.09 -43.06 21.51
CA PRO A 44 -21.58 -42.12 20.51
C PRO A 44 -21.80 -42.82 19.16
N LEU A 45 -22.87 -42.45 18.48
CA LEU A 45 -23.20 -42.79 17.10
C LEU A 45 -23.17 -41.49 16.30
N GLU A 46 -22.26 -41.36 15.34
CA GLU A 46 -22.25 -40.25 14.40
C GLU A 46 -23.50 -40.27 13.52
N ILE A 47 -24.10 -39.10 13.30
CA ILE A 47 -25.24 -38.90 12.40
C ILE A 47 -24.68 -38.31 11.10
N LEU A 48 -25.17 -38.79 9.95
CA LEU A 48 -24.96 -38.09 8.70
C LEU A 48 -25.69 -36.75 8.74
N VAL A 49 -24.96 -35.64 8.62
CA VAL A 49 -25.55 -34.32 8.40
C VAL A 49 -25.88 -34.17 6.92
N GLN A 50 -27.08 -33.69 6.62
CA GLN A 50 -27.54 -33.33 5.29
C GLN A 50 -28.25 -31.98 5.38
N PHE A 51 -28.01 -31.11 4.41
CA PHE A 51 -28.59 -29.78 4.34
C PHE A 51 -29.87 -29.86 3.51
N GLU A 52 -31.01 -29.56 4.14
CA GLU A 52 -32.35 -29.60 3.51
C GLU A 52 -32.99 -28.20 3.55
N GLY A 53 -33.29 -27.66 2.37
CA GLY A 53 -33.66 -26.25 2.18
C GLY A 53 -32.70 -25.55 1.22
N GLY A 54 -33.10 -24.41 0.66
CA GLY A 54 -32.33 -23.74 -0.39
C GLY A 54 -32.11 -24.65 -1.61
N THR A 55 -30.84 -24.94 -1.90
CA THR A 55 -30.39 -25.79 -3.02
C THR A 55 -30.12 -27.25 -2.65
N GLY A 56 -30.10 -27.61 -1.36
CA GLY A 56 -29.75 -28.95 -0.89
C GLY A 56 -28.24 -29.28 -0.95
N VAL A 57 -27.40 -28.26 -1.08
CA VAL A 57 -25.94 -28.28 -0.97
C VAL A 57 -25.51 -27.14 -0.03
N PRO A 58 -24.28 -27.15 0.49
CA PRO A 58 -23.74 -26.02 1.25
C PRO A 58 -23.76 -24.72 0.45
N TYR A 59 -23.89 -23.58 1.14
CA TYR A 59 -23.75 -22.26 0.54
C TYR A 59 -22.34 -22.07 -0.02
N GLU A 60 -22.22 -21.42 -1.18
CA GLU A 60 -20.91 -21.06 -1.74
C GLU A 60 -20.34 -19.84 -1.00
N PHE A 61 -19.01 -19.73 -0.96
CA PHE A 61 -18.37 -18.52 -0.44
C PHE A 61 -18.80 -17.33 -1.31
N GLY A 62 -19.22 -16.23 -0.68
CA GLY A 62 -19.77 -15.04 -1.34
C GLY A 62 -21.31 -15.00 -1.40
N ASP A 63 -22.00 -16.14 -1.25
CA ASP A 63 -23.46 -16.18 -0.98
C ASP A 63 -23.64 -15.74 0.48
N VAL A 64 -24.08 -14.50 0.67
CA VAL A 64 -24.14 -13.78 1.96
C VAL A 64 -25.56 -13.37 2.32
N ASP A 65 -26.46 -13.26 1.34
CA ASP A 65 -27.90 -13.18 1.61
C ASP A 65 -28.51 -14.57 1.91
N PHE A 66 -27.75 -15.64 1.67
CA PHE A 66 -28.10 -17.05 1.88
C PHE A 66 -29.34 -17.47 1.08
N SER A 67 -29.55 -16.86 -0.08
CA SER A 67 -30.61 -17.25 -1.03
C SER A 67 -30.33 -18.61 -1.68
N GLY A 68 -29.07 -19.03 -1.74
CA GLY A 68 -28.63 -20.34 -2.20
C GLY A 68 -28.29 -20.36 -3.68
N GLY A 69 -27.00 -20.25 -3.98
CA GLY A 69 -26.49 -20.33 -5.35
C GLY A 69 -24.98 -20.11 -5.44
N ALA A 70 -24.55 -19.67 -6.63
CA ALA A 70 -23.28 -18.97 -6.77
C ALA A 70 -23.52 -17.47 -6.46
N PRO A 71 -22.53 -16.73 -5.95
CA PRO A 71 -22.72 -15.34 -5.52
C PRO A 71 -23.20 -14.44 -6.67
N ASP A 72 -24.22 -13.61 -6.44
CA ASP A 72 -24.83 -12.77 -7.47
C ASP A 72 -25.05 -11.29 -7.07
N VAL A 73 -25.77 -10.51 -7.89
CA VAL A 73 -25.97 -9.06 -7.63
C VAL A 73 -26.92 -8.77 -6.45
N ALA A 74 -27.71 -9.75 -6.01
CA ALA A 74 -28.50 -9.67 -4.78
C ALA A 74 -27.58 -9.67 -3.56
N ASP A 75 -26.55 -10.51 -3.54
CA ASP A 75 -25.51 -10.53 -2.49
C ASP A 75 -24.78 -9.20 -2.39
N TRP A 76 -24.40 -8.59 -3.52
CA TRP A 76 -23.79 -7.25 -3.55
C TRP A 76 -24.72 -6.20 -2.92
N THR A 77 -26.00 -6.24 -3.28
CA THR A 77 -27.03 -5.36 -2.70
C THR A 77 -27.24 -5.63 -1.20
N PHE A 78 -27.11 -6.89 -0.77
CA PHE A 78 -27.14 -7.26 0.64
C PHE A 78 -25.94 -6.69 1.38
N LEU A 79 -24.71 -6.83 0.86
CA LEU A 79 -23.50 -6.23 1.44
C LEU A 79 -23.65 -4.73 1.68
N GLN A 80 -24.12 -3.97 0.69
CA GLN A 80 -24.40 -2.52 0.84
C GLN A 80 -25.35 -2.22 2.01
N SER A 81 -26.28 -3.13 2.33
CA SER A 81 -27.27 -2.93 3.40
C SER A 81 -26.73 -3.23 4.81
N VAL A 82 -25.67 -4.03 4.93
CA VAL A 82 -25.05 -4.44 6.20
C VAL A 82 -23.68 -3.79 6.46
N TYR A 83 -23.08 -3.16 5.46
CA TYR A 83 -21.74 -2.55 5.54
C TYR A 83 -21.66 -1.45 6.60
N GLY A 84 -20.65 -1.53 7.46
CA GLY A 84 -20.49 -0.62 8.61
C GLY A 84 -21.38 -0.96 9.80
N SER A 85 -22.04 -2.13 9.82
CA SER A 85 -22.63 -2.69 11.04
C SER A 85 -21.57 -3.01 12.10
N ASP A 86 -21.99 -3.05 13.38
CA ASP A 86 -21.11 -3.41 14.49
C ASP A 86 -20.89 -4.93 14.52
N LEU A 87 -19.65 -5.34 14.24
CA LEU A 87 -19.20 -6.73 14.25
C LEU A 87 -18.64 -7.17 15.62
N SER A 88 -18.58 -6.27 16.61
CA SER A 88 -17.85 -6.53 17.86
C SER A 88 -18.51 -7.63 18.70
N GLY A 89 -17.69 -8.63 19.09
CA GLY A 89 -18.14 -9.76 19.90
C GLY A 89 -18.98 -10.80 19.16
N LEU A 90 -19.13 -10.69 17.83
CA LEU A 90 -19.72 -11.72 16.98
C LEU A 90 -18.73 -12.88 16.76
N THR A 91 -19.26 -14.04 16.37
CA THR A 91 -18.45 -15.16 15.84
C THR A 91 -18.25 -15.00 14.34
N VAL A 92 -17.19 -15.58 13.75
CA VAL A 92 -16.89 -15.49 12.31
C VAL A 92 -18.10 -15.76 11.42
N ALA A 93 -18.90 -16.80 11.72
CA ALA A 93 -20.12 -17.11 10.97
C ALA A 93 -21.22 -16.02 11.08
N GLN A 94 -21.31 -15.34 12.24
CA GLN A 94 -22.24 -14.22 12.43
C GLN A 94 -21.75 -12.95 11.75
N SER A 95 -20.44 -12.68 11.77
CA SER A 95 -19.85 -11.54 11.05
C SER A 95 -19.95 -11.73 9.54
N TYR A 96 -19.69 -12.94 9.02
CA TYR A 96 -19.84 -13.28 7.60
C TYR A 96 -21.27 -13.02 7.11
N GLY A 97 -22.29 -13.45 7.87
CA GLY A 97 -23.69 -13.12 7.57
C GLY A 97 -24.08 -11.64 7.74
N LEU A 98 -23.12 -10.78 8.07
CA LEU A 98 -23.23 -9.32 8.08
C LEU A 98 -22.22 -8.63 7.16
N GLY A 99 -21.45 -9.37 6.34
CA GLY A 99 -20.55 -8.80 5.31
C GLY A 99 -19.05 -8.81 5.62
N ASP A 100 -18.59 -9.48 6.68
CA ASP A 100 -17.17 -9.74 6.98
C ASP A 100 -16.73 -11.05 6.30
N LEU A 101 -16.18 -10.92 5.09
CA LEU A 101 -15.86 -12.06 4.21
C LEU A 101 -14.43 -12.56 4.40
N ASN A 102 -13.52 -11.71 4.86
CA ASN A 102 -12.15 -12.14 5.18
C ASN A 102 -12.02 -12.73 6.60
N GLY A 103 -12.99 -12.48 7.49
CA GLY A 103 -13.05 -12.98 8.86
C GLY A 103 -12.19 -12.21 9.86
N ASP A 104 -11.76 -10.98 9.55
CA ASP A 104 -10.91 -10.15 10.41
C ASP A 104 -11.70 -9.34 11.46
N GLY A 105 -13.03 -9.28 11.34
CA GLY A 105 -13.92 -8.57 12.26
C GLY A 105 -14.12 -7.09 11.95
N ILE A 106 -13.67 -6.58 10.79
CA ILE A 106 -13.93 -5.22 10.32
C ILE A 106 -14.48 -5.19 8.89
N HIS A 107 -15.53 -4.40 8.66
CA HIS A 107 -15.91 -4.03 7.29
C HIS A 107 -14.77 -3.25 6.64
N SER A 108 -14.32 -3.66 5.46
CA SER A 108 -13.18 -3.07 4.74
C SER A 108 -13.34 -3.19 3.22
N LEU A 109 -12.41 -2.63 2.44
CA LEU A 109 -12.34 -2.91 1.00
C LEU A 109 -11.96 -4.38 0.72
N LEU A 110 -11.31 -5.08 1.65
CA LEU A 110 -10.90 -6.48 1.47
C LEU A 110 -12.11 -7.42 1.40
N ASP A 111 -13.20 -7.13 2.12
CA ASP A 111 -14.45 -7.88 2.04
C ASP A 111 -15.09 -7.75 0.67
N LEU A 112 -15.10 -6.54 0.12
CA LEU A 112 -15.62 -6.27 -1.22
C LEU A 112 -14.75 -6.94 -2.29
N GLN A 113 -13.43 -7.06 -2.08
CA GLN A 113 -12.55 -7.85 -2.94
C GLN A 113 -12.81 -9.36 -2.82
N ALA A 114 -13.03 -9.85 -1.60
CA ALA A 114 -13.34 -11.26 -1.35
C ALA A 114 -14.66 -11.64 -2.05
N PHE A 115 -15.69 -10.80 -1.91
CA PHE A 115 -16.95 -10.93 -2.65
C PHE A 115 -16.71 -10.91 -4.17
N ARG A 116 -15.99 -9.89 -4.67
CA ARG A 116 -15.70 -9.77 -6.11
C ARG A 116 -15.00 -11.03 -6.63
N THR A 117 -14.01 -11.55 -5.90
CA THR A 117 -13.29 -12.77 -6.27
C THR A 117 -14.23 -13.98 -6.33
N ALA A 118 -15.18 -14.07 -5.41
CA ALA A 118 -16.16 -15.14 -5.32
C ALA A 118 -17.21 -15.09 -6.46
N PHE A 119 -17.83 -13.93 -6.68
CA PHE A 119 -18.78 -13.65 -7.77
C PHE A 119 -18.23 -14.08 -9.14
N VAL A 120 -16.95 -13.81 -9.36
CA VAL A 120 -16.21 -14.19 -10.56
C VAL A 120 -16.02 -15.70 -10.68
N ALA A 121 -15.60 -16.35 -9.60
CA ALA A 121 -15.43 -17.79 -9.57
C ALA A 121 -16.76 -18.54 -9.79
N GLY A 122 -17.87 -17.97 -9.31
CA GLY A 122 -19.24 -18.44 -9.52
C GLY A 122 -19.76 -18.29 -10.96
N GLY A 123 -19.01 -17.64 -11.86
CA GLY A 123 -19.39 -17.42 -13.26
C GLY A 123 -20.02 -16.06 -13.56
N GLY A 124 -19.97 -15.12 -12.62
CA GLY A 124 -20.24 -13.70 -12.86
C GLY A 124 -19.35 -13.14 -13.96
N ASN A 125 -19.93 -12.36 -14.88
CA ASN A 125 -19.23 -11.95 -16.10
C ASN A 125 -18.24 -10.79 -15.83
N LEU A 126 -16.95 -11.05 -16.05
CA LEU A 126 -15.84 -10.09 -15.96
C LEU A 126 -15.40 -9.46 -17.29
N ALA A 127 -16.09 -9.71 -18.40
CA ALA A 127 -15.58 -9.36 -19.73
C ALA A 127 -15.26 -7.86 -19.95
N ASP A 128 -15.63 -6.97 -19.02
CA ASP A 128 -15.43 -5.53 -19.04
C ASP A 128 -14.29 -5.01 -18.11
N LEU A 129 -13.51 -5.88 -17.44
CA LEU A 129 -12.34 -5.48 -16.63
C LEU A 129 -11.14 -5.01 -17.47
N GLY A 130 -11.28 -3.88 -18.16
CA GLY A 130 -10.23 -3.30 -18.99
C GLY A 130 -8.97 -2.89 -18.19
N GLY A 131 -8.00 -3.78 -18.07
CA GLY A 131 -6.74 -3.51 -17.35
C GLY A 131 -5.60 -4.47 -17.70
N ALA A 132 -4.71 -4.00 -18.59
CA ALA A 132 -3.45 -4.63 -19.00
C ALA A 132 -3.52 -6.05 -19.60
N GLU A 133 -3.44 -6.12 -20.94
CA GLU A 133 -2.85 -7.28 -21.60
C GLU A 133 -1.42 -7.48 -21.07
N VAL A 134 -1.21 -8.45 -20.19
CA VAL A 134 0.10 -9.12 -20.11
C VAL A 134 0.39 -9.63 -21.51
N PRO A 135 1.52 -9.30 -22.15
CA PRO A 135 1.82 -9.82 -23.48
C PRO A 135 2.05 -11.33 -23.40
N GLU A 136 0.99 -12.13 -23.53
CA GLU A 136 1.15 -13.52 -23.93
C GLU A 136 2.00 -13.52 -25.19
N PRO A 137 3.06 -14.36 -25.27
CA PRO A 137 3.90 -14.42 -26.44
C PRO A 137 3.06 -14.93 -27.60
N THR A 138 2.53 -13.98 -28.39
CA THR A 138 1.65 -14.23 -29.54
C THR A 138 2.18 -15.43 -30.32
N SER A 139 1.31 -16.30 -30.83
CA SER A 139 1.76 -17.58 -31.40
C SER A 139 2.81 -17.44 -32.51
N PHE A 140 2.95 -16.24 -33.10
CA PHE A 140 4.09 -15.81 -33.92
C PHE A 140 5.47 -15.98 -33.27
N ILE A 141 5.66 -15.73 -31.97
CA ILE A 141 6.94 -15.92 -31.27
C ILE A 141 7.25 -17.41 -31.12
N LEU A 142 6.27 -18.25 -30.78
CA LEU A 142 6.43 -19.71 -30.74
C LEU A 142 6.68 -20.29 -32.15
N ILE A 143 6.05 -19.73 -33.18
CA ILE A 143 6.32 -20.06 -34.60
C ILE A 143 7.73 -19.60 -35.00
N LEU A 144 8.18 -18.40 -34.60
CA LEU A 144 9.52 -17.90 -34.88
C LEU A 144 10.60 -18.72 -34.17
N LEU A 145 10.40 -19.09 -32.91
CA LEU A 145 11.29 -19.99 -32.16
C LEU A 145 11.30 -21.40 -32.77
N GLY A 146 10.14 -21.91 -33.21
CA GLY A 146 10.04 -23.18 -33.94
C GLY A 146 10.78 -23.16 -35.29
N VAL A 147 10.62 -22.09 -36.07
CA VAL A 147 11.33 -21.89 -37.35
C VAL A 147 12.83 -21.69 -37.11
N MET A 148 13.23 -20.93 -36.10
CA MET A 148 14.63 -20.71 -35.75
C MET A 148 15.31 -22.01 -35.26
N ALA A 149 14.61 -22.82 -34.48
CA ALA A 149 15.06 -24.17 -34.10
C ALA A 149 15.20 -25.11 -35.30
N MET A 150 14.31 -25.03 -36.30
CA MET A 150 14.47 -25.79 -37.56
C MET A 150 15.67 -25.31 -38.38
N VAL A 151 15.88 -24.00 -38.51
CA VAL A 151 17.03 -23.43 -39.25
C VAL A 151 18.37 -23.78 -38.58
N LEU A 152 18.44 -23.75 -37.24
CA LEU A 152 19.63 -24.15 -36.48
C LEU A 152 19.90 -25.68 -36.54
N ARG A 153 18.85 -26.49 -36.67
CA ARG A 153 18.96 -27.94 -36.91
C ARG A 153 19.45 -28.29 -38.31
N GLU A 154 19.32 -27.37 -39.26
CA GLU A 154 19.77 -27.57 -40.66
C GLU A 154 21.17 -26.97 -40.92
N SER A 155 21.51 -25.84 -40.30
CA SER A 155 22.87 -25.24 -40.38
C SER A 155 23.95 -26.14 -39.75
N SER A 156 23.62 -26.82 -38.65
CA SER A 156 24.50 -27.80 -37.97
C SER A 156 24.83 -29.05 -38.80
N ARG A 157 24.19 -29.26 -39.97
CA ARG A 157 24.52 -30.35 -40.91
C ARG A 157 25.46 -29.96 -42.05
N ARG A 158 25.85 -28.68 -42.21
CA ARG A 158 26.70 -28.21 -43.32
C ARG A 158 27.81 -27.23 -42.90
N ALA A 159 28.75 -27.70 -42.09
CA ALA A 159 30.01 -26.99 -41.84
C ALA A 159 31.22 -27.93 -41.70
N LYS A 160 31.65 -28.55 -42.81
CA LYS A 160 33.05 -28.96 -43.01
C LYS A 160 33.58 -28.28 -44.26
N VAL A 161 34.50 -27.33 -44.07
CA VAL A 161 35.67 -27.00 -44.90
C VAL A 161 36.27 -25.72 -44.30
N SER A 162 37.59 -25.72 -44.09
CA SER A 162 38.35 -24.57 -43.60
C SER A 162 38.77 -23.65 -44.75
N VAL A 163 39.22 -22.43 -44.43
CA VAL A 163 40.51 -21.88 -44.92
C VAL A 163 40.84 -20.54 -44.23
N PHE A 164 42.16 -20.30 -44.05
CA PHE A 164 42.77 -19.08 -43.52
C PHE A 164 42.57 -17.83 -44.39
N GLY A 165 42.63 -16.63 -43.80
CA GLY A 165 42.91 -15.40 -44.57
C GLY A 165 42.94 -14.10 -43.75
N LYS A 166 44.11 -13.46 -43.64
CA LYS A 166 44.26 -12.09 -43.10
C LYS A 166 43.83 -11.05 -44.14
N VAL A 167 43.46 -9.84 -43.71
CA VAL A 167 44.06 -8.54 -44.15
C VAL A 167 43.37 -7.38 -43.40
N ALA A 168 44.09 -6.26 -43.22
CA ALA A 168 43.71 -5.13 -42.38
C ALA A 168 43.32 -3.86 -43.19
N SER A 169 42.88 -2.84 -42.46
CA SER A 169 42.88 -1.40 -42.81
C SER A 169 41.90 -0.89 -43.88
N TRP A 170 41.02 0.04 -43.48
CA TRP A 170 40.81 1.29 -44.22
C TRP A 170 40.30 2.44 -43.33
N ILE A 171 40.53 3.69 -43.75
CA ILE A 171 40.28 4.94 -42.99
C ILE A 171 39.33 5.86 -43.77
N SER A 172 38.36 6.50 -43.12
CA SER A 172 37.79 7.83 -43.48
C SER A 172 36.71 8.28 -42.47
N THR A 173 37.00 9.19 -41.52
CA THR A 173 36.83 10.66 -41.56
C THR A 173 35.40 11.25 -41.64
N ARG A 174 34.94 11.87 -40.53
CA ARG A 174 34.50 13.29 -40.35
C ARG A 174 33.84 13.44 -38.95
N ARG A 175 34.29 14.33 -38.04
CA ARG A 175 33.92 15.76 -37.86
C ARG A 175 32.39 15.97 -37.77
N VAL A 176 31.81 16.77 -36.87
CA VAL A 176 32.31 17.78 -35.88
C VAL A 176 31.66 17.46 -34.49
N TRP A 177 31.77 18.18 -33.36
CA TRP A 177 32.15 19.57 -32.99
C TRP A 177 33.13 19.60 -31.79
N LYS A 178 33.39 20.80 -31.22
CA LYS A 178 33.90 21.07 -29.86
C LYS A 178 33.35 22.42 -29.38
N PHE A 179 32.68 22.49 -28.24
CA PHE A 179 32.53 23.71 -27.40
C PHE A 179 32.10 23.27 -25.99
N GLY A 180 32.79 23.72 -24.94
CA GLY A 180 32.51 23.28 -23.57
C GLY A 180 33.72 23.30 -22.63
N ALA A 181 34.50 24.40 -22.63
CA ALA A 181 35.66 24.56 -21.74
C ALA A 181 36.03 26.03 -21.53
N MET A 182 35.08 26.87 -21.05
CA MET A 182 35.39 28.23 -20.61
C MET A 182 34.35 28.83 -19.64
N TYR A 183 34.13 28.19 -18.49
CA TYR A 183 33.49 28.83 -17.32
C TYR A 183 33.97 28.14 -16.02
N CYS A 184 35.22 28.40 -15.63
CA CYS A 184 35.79 27.86 -14.38
C CYS A 184 36.85 28.79 -13.74
N LEU A 185 36.76 30.10 -14.00
CA LEU A 185 37.80 31.08 -13.62
C LEU A 185 37.27 32.45 -13.18
N LEU A 186 36.06 32.50 -12.58
CA LEU A 186 35.47 33.75 -12.08
C LEU A 186 34.54 33.60 -10.85
N ALA A 187 34.66 32.51 -10.09
CA ALA A 187 33.86 32.24 -8.89
C ALA A 187 34.61 32.47 -7.54
N THR A 188 35.92 32.77 -7.58
CA THR A 188 36.78 32.85 -6.37
C THR A 188 37.17 34.28 -5.96
N ALA A 189 36.45 35.30 -6.44
CA ALA A 189 36.82 36.72 -6.28
C ALA A 189 35.81 37.59 -5.50
N LEU A 190 34.66 37.06 -5.09
CA LEU A 190 33.69 37.75 -4.25
C LEU A 190 33.27 36.79 -3.12
N GLY A 191 33.64 37.12 -1.89
CA GLY A 191 33.40 36.30 -0.69
C GLY A 191 31.93 36.33 -0.24
N ILE A 192 31.03 35.88 -1.10
CA ILE A 192 29.66 35.53 -0.76
C ILE A 192 29.69 34.04 -0.44
N SER A 193 29.72 33.70 0.83
CA SER A 193 29.28 32.37 1.26
C SER A 193 27.84 32.19 0.80
N ASN A 194 27.55 31.10 0.08
CA ASN A 194 26.19 30.76 -0.32
C ASN A 194 25.61 29.80 0.73
N PRO A 195 24.90 30.27 1.78
CA PRO A 195 24.02 29.39 2.51
C PRO A 195 22.88 28.96 1.59
N ASN A 196 22.45 27.71 1.73
CA ASN A 196 21.30 27.12 1.04
C ASN A 196 21.51 26.90 -0.48
N THR A 197 22.14 25.77 -0.82
CA THR A 197 21.58 24.91 -1.87
C THR A 197 20.38 24.20 -1.24
N SER A 198 19.17 24.72 -1.46
CA SER A 198 17.93 24.06 -1.05
C SER A 198 17.63 22.92 -2.01
N GLU A 199 18.23 21.76 -1.75
CA GLU A 199 17.92 20.49 -2.41
C GLU A 199 16.99 19.70 -1.49
N ALA A 200 15.70 19.67 -1.84
CA ALA A 200 14.73 18.60 -1.55
C ALA A 200 14.99 17.78 -0.26
N GLY A 201 14.71 18.36 0.91
CA GLY A 201 14.70 17.60 2.15
C GLY A 201 13.45 16.71 2.24
N LEU A 202 13.57 15.54 2.90
CA LEU A 202 12.43 14.65 3.17
C LEU A 202 11.23 15.38 3.79
N PHE A 203 11.47 16.41 4.60
CA PHE A 203 10.42 17.24 5.22
C PHE A 203 9.85 18.35 4.35
N ASP A 204 10.57 18.78 3.32
CA ASP A 204 10.09 19.79 2.37
C ASP A 204 9.12 19.16 1.36
N ASP A 205 9.35 17.89 1.01
CA ASP A 205 8.66 17.20 -0.09
C ASP A 205 7.73 16.03 0.35
N ALA A 206 7.91 15.41 1.53
CA ALA A 206 6.95 14.44 2.08
C ALA A 206 6.07 15.11 3.15
N PRO A 207 4.73 15.15 2.99
CA PRO A 207 3.82 15.87 3.90
C PRO A 207 3.53 15.08 5.20
N LEU A 208 4.57 14.79 5.98
CA LEU A 208 4.47 14.06 7.24
C LEU A 208 3.73 14.87 8.31
N SER A 209 2.91 14.19 9.09
CA SER A 209 2.26 14.70 10.30
C SER A 209 3.29 15.11 11.36
N PRO A 210 2.96 16.01 12.31
CA PRO A 210 3.89 16.39 13.39
C PRO A 210 4.39 15.20 14.22
N ASP A 211 3.55 14.17 14.40
CA ASP A 211 3.92 12.92 15.07
C ASP A 211 4.91 12.11 14.22
N GLY A 212 4.63 11.92 12.92
CA GLY A 212 5.54 11.26 11.98
C GLY A 212 6.90 11.96 11.86
N GLN A 213 6.91 13.29 11.83
CA GLN A 213 8.14 14.09 11.85
C GLN A 213 8.95 13.88 13.13
N SER A 214 8.29 13.87 14.29
CA SER A 214 8.94 13.69 15.60
C SER A 214 9.61 12.33 15.77
N LYS A 215 9.17 11.33 14.99
CA LYS A 215 9.69 9.96 15.02
C LYS A 215 10.92 9.75 14.13
N LEU A 216 11.28 10.66 13.22
CA LEU A 216 12.43 10.45 12.32
C LEU A 216 13.74 10.40 13.09
N LEU A 217 14.38 9.23 13.09
CA LEU A 217 15.74 9.07 13.63
C LEU A 217 16.80 9.44 12.61
N ILE A 218 16.64 8.98 11.36
CA ILE A 218 17.66 9.15 10.33
C ILE A 218 17.11 8.91 8.93
N HIS A 219 17.47 9.78 8.00
CA HIS A 219 17.33 9.61 6.55
C HIS A 219 18.71 9.57 5.90
N PHE A 220 19.02 8.46 5.26
CA PHE A 220 20.14 8.30 4.32
C PHE A 220 19.65 8.49 2.89
N ASP A 221 20.36 9.31 2.12
CA ASP A 221 20.14 9.56 0.70
C ASP A 221 21.46 9.32 -0.05
N ALA A 222 21.49 8.43 -1.03
CA ALA A 222 22.73 8.05 -1.71
C ALA A 222 23.20 9.13 -2.69
N ARG A 223 22.32 10.08 -3.05
CA ARG A 223 22.62 11.26 -3.87
C ARG A 223 23.41 12.29 -3.06
N VAL A 224 23.21 12.35 -1.74
CA VAL A 224 23.83 13.34 -0.84
C VAL A 224 24.33 12.73 0.47
N GLY A 225 25.65 12.72 0.68
CA GLY A 225 26.27 12.32 1.95
C GLY A 225 26.99 10.99 1.93
N VAL A 226 27.06 10.29 0.80
CA VAL A 226 28.04 9.21 0.59
C VAL A 226 29.44 9.82 0.47
N ASP A 227 30.37 9.38 1.32
CA ASP A 227 31.80 9.71 1.23
C ASP A 227 32.56 8.53 0.62
N SER A 228 33.38 8.78 -0.41
CA SER A 228 33.96 7.72 -1.22
C SER A 228 35.36 8.05 -1.77
N MET A 229 36.30 7.13 -1.60
CA MET A 229 37.57 7.12 -2.32
C MET A 229 37.38 6.55 -3.73
N GLY A 230 36.98 7.42 -4.67
CA GLY A 230 36.59 7.02 -6.01
C GLY A 230 35.16 6.50 -6.01
N ASN A 231 34.93 5.28 -6.51
CA ASN A 231 33.61 4.63 -6.43
C ASN A 231 33.43 3.77 -5.17
N GLN A 232 34.48 3.53 -4.37
CA GLN A 232 34.38 2.74 -3.14
C GLN A 232 33.84 3.61 -1.99
N VAL A 233 32.79 3.14 -1.31
CA VAL A 233 32.16 3.87 -0.20
C VAL A 233 32.97 3.67 1.09
N ASP A 234 33.29 4.77 1.76
CA ASP A 234 33.96 4.79 3.07
C ASP A 234 32.95 5.07 4.20
N SER A 235 31.96 5.95 3.95
CA SER A 235 30.84 6.19 4.88
C SER A 235 29.62 6.74 4.16
N TRP A 236 28.46 6.66 4.82
CA TRP A 236 27.22 7.28 4.39
C TRP A 236 26.68 8.13 5.55
N LYS A 237 26.45 9.41 5.29
CA LYS A 237 25.90 10.36 6.25
C LYS A 237 24.39 10.48 6.03
N GLY A 238 23.63 10.25 7.08
CA GLY A 238 22.21 10.59 7.15
C GLY A 238 21.96 11.76 8.09
N TYR A 239 20.71 12.24 8.09
CA TYR A 239 20.26 13.37 8.92
C TYR A 239 19.00 13.00 9.70
N ASP A 240 18.91 13.47 10.95
CA ASP A 240 17.73 13.30 11.81
C ASP A 240 16.66 14.39 11.60
N GLY A 241 15.53 14.28 12.31
CA GLY A 241 14.45 15.28 12.29
C GLY A 241 14.84 16.70 12.72
N SER A 242 16.04 16.90 13.28
CA SER A 242 16.58 18.20 13.69
C SER A 242 17.72 18.70 12.78
N GLY A 243 18.03 17.95 11.70
CA GLY A 243 19.15 18.23 10.81
C GLY A 243 20.53 17.94 11.41
N GLN A 244 20.62 17.27 12.57
CA GLN A 244 21.90 16.74 13.03
C GLN A 244 22.31 15.56 12.15
N ASN A 245 23.61 15.43 11.88
CA ASN A 245 24.11 14.32 11.09
C ASN A 245 24.45 13.11 11.96
N VAL A 246 24.19 11.94 11.40
CA VAL A 246 24.56 10.63 11.93
C VAL A 246 25.25 9.88 10.80
N VAL A 247 26.36 9.21 11.09
CA VAL A 247 27.24 8.63 10.06
C VAL A 247 27.29 7.11 10.21
N ALA A 248 26.81 6.40 9.19
CA ALA A 248 27.08 4.99 9.01
C ALA A 248 28.47 4.82 8.37
N THR A 249 29.36 4.10 9.04
CA THR A 249 30.74 3.92 8.56
C THR A 249 30.92 2.50 7.99
N ALA A 250 31.61 2.38 6.85
CA ALA A 250 31.98 1.09 6.32
C ALA A 250 32.87 0.35 7.32
N THR A 251 32.38 -0.77 7.85
CA THR A 251 33.10 -1.58 8.82
C THR A 251 33.46 -2.92 8.19
N LEU A 252 34.73 -3.30 8.34
CA LEU A 252 35.26 -4.57 7.88
C LEU A 252 35.43 -5.53 9.08
N ALA A 253 34.71 -6.64 9.09
CA ALA A 253 34.91 -7.72 10.05
C ALA A 253 36.00 -8.70 9.56
N GLY A 254 37.21 -8.20 9.36
CA GLY A 254 38.32 -8.93 8.73
C GLY A 254 39.49 -8.01 8.42
N VAL A 255 40.60 -8.53 7.88
CA VAL A 255 41.77 -7.70 7.52
C VAL A 255 42.03 -7.75 6.02
N GLY A 256 41.54 -6.73 5.32
CA GLY A 256 42.15 -6.22 4.08
C GLY A 256 41.50 -6.60 2.75
N ALA A 257 40.32 -6.04 2.47
CA ALA A 257 39.85 -5.82 1.10
C ALA A 257 39.14 -4.47 0.97
N GLY A 258 39.08 -3.98 -0.28
CA GLY A 258 38.17 -2.91 -0.69
C GLY A 258 37.28 -3.39 -1.84
N THR A 259 36.50 -2.47 -2.40
CA THR A 259 35.69 -2.59 -3.64
C THR A 259 34.31 -3.27 -3.61
N ASN A 260 33.82 -3.82 -2.48
CA ASN A 260 32.51 -4.54 -2.48
C ASN A 260 31.27 -3.72 -2.06
N ILE A 261 31.46 -2.53 -1.46
CA ILE A 261 30.43 -1.49 -1.40
C ILE A 261 30.90 -0.34 -2.28
N THR A 262 30.08 0.01 -3.26
CA THR A 262 30.39 1.08 -4.22
C THR A 262 29.23 2.05 -4.38
N THR A 263 29.45 3.17 -5.07
CA THR A 263 28.39 4.10 -5.44
C THR A 263 28.49 4.50 -6.91
N ASN A 264 27.32 4.70 -7.53
CA ASN A 264 27.15 5.30 -8.85
C ASN A 264 26.79 6.81 -8.77
N GLY A 265 26.67 7.37 -7.55
CA GLY A 265 26.23 8.75 -7.29
C GLY A 265 24.71 8.92 -7.08
N THR A 266 23.92 7.86 -7.19
CA THR A 266 22.48 7.85 -6.91
C THR A 266 22.03 6.70 -5.99
N ALA A 267 22.87 5.68 -5.83
CA ALA A 267 22.67 4.53 -4.94
C ALA A 267 23.99 4.07 -4.30
N VAL A 268 23.87 3.38 -3.17
CA VAL A 268 24.93 2.55 -2.57
C VAL A 268 24.71 1.11 -3.03
N ILE A 269 25.66 0.58 -3.80
CA ILE A 269 25.62 -0.73 -4.44
C ILE A 269 26.42 -1.73 -3.59
N PHE A 270 25.79 -2.83 -3.23
CA PHE A 270 26.36 -3.95 -2.50
C PHE A 270 26.53 -5.12 -3.47
N ASN A 271 27.77 -5.55 -3.71
CA ASN A 271 28.09 -6.55 -4.73
C ASN A 271 29.02 -7.67 -4.22
N GLU A 272 28.87 -8.08 -2.96
CA GLU A 272 29.79 -9.03 -2.31
C GLU A 272 29.71 -10.45 -2.92
N THR A 273 30.57 -10.72 -3.90
CA THR A 273 30.64 -12.04 -4.58
C THR A 273 31.52 -13.03 -3.81
N ILE A 274 30.98 -13.63 -2.74
CA ILE A 274 31.54 -14.75 -1.94
C ILE A 274 33.08 -14.80 -1.88
N ALA A 275 33.67 -13.96 -1.04
CA ALA A 275 35.00 -14.20 -0.46
C ALA A 275 35.24 -13.31 0.79
N ALA A 276 34.93 -13.85 1.97
CA ALA A 276 35.55 -13.55 3.27
C ALA A 276 35.46 -12.14 3.89
N ASP A 277 34.85 -11.15 3.24
CA ASP A 277 34.81 -9.76 3.73
C ASP A 277 33.38 -9.28 3.93
N ASN A 278 32.81 -9.56 5.13
CA ASN A 278 31.48 -9.13 5.60
C ASN A 278 31.37 -7.58 5.68
N LEU A 279 31.45 -6.92 4.54
CA LEU A 279 31.55 -5.47 4.42
C LEU A 279 30.15 -4.86 4.46
N HIS A 280 29.89 -4.10 5.51
CA HIS A 280 28.60 -3.48 5.77
C HIS A 280 28.82 -2.02 6.21
N LEU A 281 27.79 -1.19 6.07
CA LEU A 281 27.75 0.10 6.76
C LEU A 281 27.08 -0.12 8.12
N GLN A 282 27.57 0.51 9.18
CA GLN A 282 26.86 0.49 10.46
C GLN A 282 26.88 1.82 11.19
N THR A 283 25.80 2.11 11.92
CA THR A 283 25.72 3.21 12.89
C THR A 283 24.98 2.77 14.16
N PRO A 284 25.48 3.09 15.37
CA PRO A 284 24.70 2.94 16.58
C PRO A 284 23.56 3.96 16.61
N LEU A 285 22.35 3.53 16.93
CA LEU A 285 21.22 4.43 17.17
C LEU A 285 21.15 4.77 18.66
N SER A 286 20.79 6.00 19.03
CA SER A 286 20.61 6.38 20.44
C SER A 286 19.13 6.49 20.77
N THR A 287 18.52 5.36 21.11
CA THR A 287 17.06 5.19 21.23
C THR A 287 16.69 4.36 22.46
N SER A 288 15.43 4.41 22.87
CA SER A 288 14.91 3.59 23.97
C SER A 288 14.61 2.13 23.59
N GLY A 289 14.78 1.74 22.32
CA GLY A 289 14.32 0.45 21.80
C GLY A 289 12.82 0.46 21.48
N GLY A 290 12.23 -0.73 21.34
CA GLY A 290 10.81 -0.94 21.08
C GLY A 290 10.44 -1.01 19.60
N GLN A 291 9.45 -0.20 19.19
CA GLN A 291 8.84 -0.19 17.87
C GLN A 291 9.64 0.62 16.84
N TYR A 292 9.56 0.27 15.56
CA TYR A 292 10.22 0.98 14.46
C TYR A 292 9.39 0.93 13.18
N THR A 293 9.55 1.95 12.35
CA THR A 293 9.15 1.93 10.94
C THR A 293 10.39 2.21 10.11
N ILE A 294 10.70 1.35 9.14
CA ILE A 294 11.88 1.47 8.30
C ILE A 294 11.42 1.43 6.85
N ILE A 295 11.84 2.43 6.07
CA ILE A 295 11.47 2.57 4.67
C ILE A 295 12.75 2.73 3.86
N TRP A 296 12.98 1.86 2.89
CA TRP A 296 14.14 1.95 2.02
C TRP A 296 13.74 1.90 0.55
N LYS A 297 14.46 2.62 -0.30
CA LYS A 297 14.29 2.54 -1.75
C LYS A 297 15.49 1.85 -2.36
N GLY A 298 15.25 0.88 -3.21
CA GLY A 298 16.29 0.14 -3.92
C GLY A 298 15.76 -1.19 -4.42
N HIS A 299 16.67 -2.11 -4.74
CA HIS A 299 16.29 -3.43 -5.24
C HIS A 299 17.26 -4.53 -4.82
N TYR A 300 16.75 -5.76 -4.83
CA TYR A 300 17.57 -6.96 -4.83
C TYR A 300 17.93 -7.32 -6.27
N ASP A 301 19.19 -7.66 -6.52
CA ASP A 301 19.66 -8.16 -7.81
C ASP A 301 19.13 -9.59 -8.02
N SER A 302 18.55 -9.88 -9.19
CA SER A 302 18.00 -11.19 -9.52
C SER A 302 19.07 -12.28 -9.66
N THR A 303 20.35 -11.91 -9.78
CA THR A 303 21.46 -12.85 -9.93
C THR A 303 21.69 -13.61 -8.63
N ASN A 304 21.16 -14.83 -8.56
CA ASN A 304 21.43 -15.76 -7.47
C ASN A 304 22.88 -16.29 -7.53
N GLN A 305 23.85 -15.42 -7.25
CA GLN A 305 25.27 -15.75 -7.33
C GLN A 305 25.60 -16.80 -6.28
N ASN A 306 25.95 -18.01 -6.76
CA ASN A 306 26.32 -19.18 -5.97
C ASN A 306 25.27 -19.68 -4.96
N GLY A 307 23.98 -19.32 -5.11
CA GLY A 307 22.94 -19.76 -4.18
C GLY A 307 22.78 -18.89 -2.94
N ALA A 308 23.43 -17.71 -2.86
CA ALA A 308 23.34 -16.81 -1.70
C ALA A 308 21.88 -16.41 -1.37
N ALA A 309 21.04 -16.25 -2.39
CA ALA A 309 19.63 -15.91 -2.20
C ALA A 309 18.78 -17.03 -1.59
N ASN A 310 19.33 -18.24 -1.44
CA ASN A 310 18.68 -19.40 -0.80
C ASN A 310 19.07 -19.51 0.69
N SER A 311 19.60 -18.44 1.27
CA SER A 311 19.96 -18.34 2.68
C SER A 311 19.68 -16.94 3.24
N GLY A 312 18.90 -16.12 2.52
CA GLY A 312 18.56 -14.75 2.90
C GLY A 312 19.59 -13.68 2.50
N LEU A 313 19.17 -12.69 1.69
CA LEU A 313 19.92 -11.46 1.40
C LEU A 313 19.37 -10.29 2.23
N TYR A 314 20.21 -9.62 3.01
CA TYR A 314 19.78 -8.69 4.07
C TYR A 314 19.97 -7.23 3.65
N ALA A 315 18.88 -6.50 3.41
CA ALA A 315 18.94 -5.06 3.15
C ALA A 315 19.43 -4.29 4.40
N TYR A 316 18.94 -4.66 5.58
CA TYR A 316 19.43 -4.16 6.86
C TYR A 316 19.12 -5.12 8.02
N THR A 317 19.80 -4.90 9.14
CA THR A 317 19.49 -5.46 10.47
C THR A 317 19.58 -4.37 11.55
N LEU A 318 18.57 -4.23 12.41
CA LEU A 318 18.66 -3.56 13.72
C LEU A 318 19.02 -4.60 14.78
N SER A 319 20.23 -4.51 15.32
CA SER A 319 20.73 -5.47 16.32
C SER A 319 20.21 -5.19 17.74
N ASN A 320 20.63 -6.00 18.72
CA ASN A 320 20.37 -5.81 20.16
C ASN A 320 18.91 -6.09 20.62
N LEU A 321 18.47 -7.34 20.44
CA LEU A 321 17.21 -7.88 21.01
C LEU A 321 17.31 -8.20 22.50
N GLU A 322 16.16 -8.37 23.15
CA GLU A 322 16.08 -8.82 24.56
C GLU A 322 16.63 -10.24 24.80
N VAL A 323 16.77 -11.04 23.74
CA VAL A 323 17.38 -12.38 23.76
C VAL A 323 18.75 -12.35 23.09
N ALA A 324 19.79 -12.72 23.84
CA ALA A 324 21.16 -12.77 23.32
C ALA A 324 21.33 -13.79 22.20
N ASN A 325 22.03 -13.40 21.12
CA ASN A 325 22.31 -14.18 19.91
C ASN A 325 21.10 -14.51 19.03
N ALA A 326 19.95 -13.84 19.21
CA ALA A 326 18.87 -13.87 18.22
C ALA A 326 19.20 -12.90 17.06
N PRO A 327 18.86 -13.22 15.79
CA PRO A 327 18.97 -12.28 14.67
C PRO A 327 18.16 -11.02 14.99
N GLY A 328 18.74 -9.84 14.76
CA GLY A 328 18.05 -8.56 14.95
C GLY A 328 16.80 -8.41 14.07
N MET A 329 16.05 -7.32 14.27
CA MET A 329 14.97 -7.00 13.33
C MET A 329 15.58 -6.72 11.96
N ASN A 330 15.06 -7.33 10.90
CA ASN A 330 15.66 -7.20 9.57
C ASN A 330 14.61 -7.04 8.48
N HIS A 331 15.10 -6.78 7.28
CA HIS A 331 14.36 -6.97 6.04
C HIS A 331 15.29 -7.76 5.11
N GLN A 332 14.86 -8.96 4.73
CA GLN A 332 15.63 -9.81 3.83
C GLN A 332 14.75 -10.51 2.80
N ARG A 333 15.41 -10.99 1.75
CA ARG A 333 14.83 -11.78 0.66
C ARG A 333 15.36 -13.21 0.72
N ASP A 334 14.48 -14.19 0.94
CA ASP A 334 14.84 -15.62 0.99
C ASP A 334 13.85 -16.52 0.21
N ASP A 335 14.28 -17.72 -0.17
CA ASP A 335 13.59 -18.58 -1.15
C ASP A 335 12.65 -19.64 -0.56
N PHE A 336 12.93 -20.12 0.67
CA PHE A 336 12.23 -21.18 1.43
C PHE A 336 11.73 -22.39 0.61
N GLY A 337 12.34 -22.69 -0.56
CA GLY A 337 11.84 -23.67 -1.53
C GLY A 337 10.46 -23.36 -2.16
N GLY A 338 9.93 -22.13 -2.01
CA GLY A 338 8.58 -21.73 -2.40
C GLY A 338 8.50 -20.42 -3.21
N GLY A 339 9.64 -19.89 -3.66
CA GLY A 339 9.77 -18.60 -4.35
C GLY A 339 10.23 -17.49 -3.41
N TYR A 340 10.97 -16.51 -3.94
CA TYR A 340 11.58 -15.44 -3.13
C TYR A 340 10.52 -14.55 -2.47
N ARG A 341 10.62 -14.36 -1.15
CA ARG A 341 9.68 -13.61 -0.30
C ARG A 341 10.42 -12.62 0.58
N VAL A 342 9.73 -11.62 1.11
CA VAL A 342 10.21 -10.89 2.29
C VAL A 342 10.10 -11.80 3.49
N GLU A 343 11.21 -11.97 4.21
CA GLU A 343 11.25 -12.53 5.55
C GLU A 343 11.64 -11.43 6.55
N LEU A 344 10.91 -11.37 7.67
CA LEU A 344 11.23 -10.53 8.82
C LEU A 344 11.61 -11.41 10.02
N TYR A 345 12.62 -11.01 10.78
CA TYR A 345 12.88 -11.47 12.15
C TYR A 345 12.48 -10.36 13.14
N PRO A 346 12.03 -10.70 14.38
CA PRO A 346 12.94 -11.23 15.41
C PRO A 346 12.46 -12.54 16.05
N GLY A 347 13.34 -13.56 16.06
CA GLY A 347 13.14 -14.84 16.76
C GLY A 347 12.61 -16.01 15.91
N THR A 348 11.71 -15.75 14.96
CA THR A 348 11.17 -16.76 14.02
C THR A 348 10.95 -16.16 12.64
N THR A 349 11.00 -16.99 11.59
CA THR A 349 10.60 -16.67 10.22
C THR A 349 9.15 -16.21 10.14
N TYR A 350 8.93 -14.99 9.67
CA TYR A 350 7.63 -14.49 9.22
C TYR A 350 7.72 -14.21 7.73
N PHE A 351 6.84 -14.81 6.93
CA PHE A 351 6.86 -14.71 5.47
C PHE A 351 5.63 -13.96 4.95
N GLY A 352 5.86 -13.12 3.94
CA GLY A 352 4.83 -12.52 3.11
C GLY A 352 4.73 -13.17 1.73
N ASP A 353 4.18 -12.40 0.79
CA ASP A 353 4.00 -12.73 -0.62
C ASP A 353 5.31 -12.85 -1.40
N VAL A 354 5.21 -13.43 -2.60
CA VAL A 354 6.34 -13.64 -3.51
C VAL A 354 6.75 -12.31 -4.15
N ILE A 355 8.00 -11.92 -3.96
CA ILE A 355 8.55 -10.63 -4.38
C ILE A 355 9.49 -10.67 -5.58
N SER A 356 9.67 -11.83 -6.23
CA SER A 356 10.58 -11.97 -7.38
C SER A 356 10.22 -11.11 -8.60
N ALA A 357 9.04 -10.48 -8.62
CA ALA A 357 8.65 -9.50 -9.62
C ALA A 357 9.28 -8.11 -9.40
N PHE A 358 9.83 -7.85 -8.22
CA PHE A 358 10.53 -6.62 -7.84
C PHE A 358 12.07 -6.74 -7.90
N ASP A 359 12.59 -7.91 -8.27
CA ASP A 359 14.02 -8.09 -8.55
C ASP A 359 14.45 -7.18 -9.71
N ASP A 360 15.69 -6.67 -9.66
CA ASP A 360 16.27 -5.68 -10.60
C ASP A 360 15.44 -4.39 -10.78
N THR A 361 14.43 -4.16 -9.93
CA THR A 361 13.44 -3.08 -10.08
C THR A 361 13.42 -2.22 -8.83
N SER A 362 13.89 -0.96 -8.93
CA SER A 362 13.86 -0.02 -7.81
C SER A 362 12.46 0.11 -7.24
N THR A 363 12.33 -0.23 -5.97
CA THR A 363 11.09 -0.42 -5.23
C THR A 363 11.23 0.27 -3.88
N VAL A 364 10.14 0.88 -3.40
CA VAL A 364 10.07 1.37 -2.03
C VAL A 364 9.58 0.24 -1.14
N TRP A 365 10.40 -0.13 -0.18
CA TRP A 365 10.17 -1.23 0.75
C TRP A 365 9.91 -0.66 2.14
N THR A 366 8.71 -0.87 2.65
CA THR A 366 8.34 -0.46 4.01
C THR A 366 8.33 -1.68 4.92
N THR A 367 8.78 -1.49 6.17
CA THR A 367 8.65 -2.48 7.24
C THR A 367 8.21 -1.76 8.50
N VAL A 368 7.04 -2.13 8.99
CA VAL A 368 6.47 -1.64 10.24
C VAL A 368 6.60 -2.75 11.27
N TYR A 369 7.18 -2.44 12.42
CA TYR A 369 7.31 -3.35 13.54
C TYR A 369 6.64 -2.76 14.78
N ASP A 370 5.49 -3.33 15.14
CA ASP A 370 4.65 -2.94 16.26
C ASP A 370 4.66 -4.02 17.36
N TYR A 371 5.72 -3.99 18.17
CA TYR A 371 5.85 -4.84 19.35
C TYR A 371 4.67 -4.71 20.33
N SER A 372 4.12 -3.50 20.52
CA SER A 372 3.08 -3.26 21.52
C SER A 372 1.76 -3.95 21.18
N ASN A 373 1.47 -4.11 19.88
CA ASN A 373 0.31 -4.85 19.40
C ASN A 373 0.64 -6.28 18.90
N SER A 374 1.89 -6.74 19.06
CA SER A 374 2.41 -7.99 18.51
C SER A 374 2.27 -8.12 16.98
N GLN A 375 2.38 -7.02 16.24
CA GLN A 375 2.20 -6.98 14.78
C GLN A 375 3.49 -6.60 14.05
N HIS A 376 3.65 -7.13 12.85
CA HIS A 376 4.60 -6.64 11.85
C HIS A 376 3.91 -6.59 10.50
N ARG A 377 4.32 -5.64 9.65
CA ARG A 377 3.79 -5.48 8.28
C ARG A 377 4.94 -5.11 7.35
N ALA A 378 4.88 -5.54 6.11
CA ALA A 378 5.82 -5.11 5.08
C ALA A 378 5.07 -4.76 3.80
N TYR A 379 5.57 -3.77 3.08
CA TYR A 379 4.95 -3.28 1.86
C TYR A 379 6.00 -3.13 0.76
N ALA A 380 5.59 -3.33 -0.50
CA ALA A 380 6.39 -3.05 -1.69
C ALA A 380 5.64 -2.05 -2.58
N ASN A 381 6.17 -0.83 -2.70
CA ASN A 381 5.51 0.32 -3.31
C ASN A 381 4.09 0.55 -2.73
N GLY A 382 3.91 0.45 -1.41
CA GLY A 382 2.61 0.58 -0.74
C GLY A 382 1.61 -0.55 -1.00
N ASN A 383 2.01 -1.64 -1.66
CA ASN A 383 1.24 -2.89 -1.67
C ASN A 383 1.59 -3.68 -0.41
N ASP A 384 0.61 -4.03 0.42
CA ASP A 384 0.84 -4.96 1.54
C ASP A 384 1.33 -6.32 0.99
N LEU A 385 2.35 -6.87 1.65
CA LEU A 385 2.92 -8.18 1.35
C LEU A 385 2.32 -9.29 2.21
N HIS A 386 1.28 -9.01 2.98
CA HIS A 386 0.53 -9.97 3.80
C HIS A 386 1.42 -10.81 4.72
N VAL A 387 2.39 -10.16 5.39
CA VAL A 387 3.37 -10.85 6.25
C VAL A 387 2.66 -11.53 7.42
N THR A 388 2.76 -12.85 7.47
CA THR A 388 2.00 -13.67 8.43
C THR A 388 2.65 -13.73 9.82
N GLY A 389 1.85 -14.05 10.84
CA GLY A 389 2.31 -14.25 12.22
C GLY A 389 2.40 -12.96 13.05
N SER A 390 2.94 -13.09 14.27
CA SER A 390 2.96 -12.02 15.27
C SER A 390 4.34 -11.89 15.90
N SER A 391 4.88 -10.68 15.94
CA SER A 391 6.20 -10.37 16.53
C SER A 391 6.24 -10.68 18.03
N THR A 392 7.26 -11.40 18.51
CA THR A 392 7.32 -11.83 19.94
C THR A 392 8.51 -11.29 20.74
N LEU A 393 9.59 -10.80 20.10
CA LEU A 393 10.82 -10.35 20.77
C LEU A 393 11.10 -8.87 20.56
N SER A 394 11.22 -8.10 21.64
CA SER A 394 11.44 -6.65 21.60
C SER A 394 12.90 -6.27 21.29
N LEU A 395 13.10 -5.17 20.54
CA LEU A 395 14.39 -4.48 20.46
C LEU A 395 14.70 -3.72 21.74
N THR A 396 15.90 -3.87 22.26
CA THR A 396 16.36 -3.13 23.44
C THR A 396 16.90 -1.75 23.08
N ALA A 397 17.23 -0.95 24.09
CA ALA A 397 17.74 0.40 23.92
C ALA A 397 19.11 0.43 23.22
N ASN A 398 19.29 1.41 22.33
CA ASN A 398 20.47 1.62 21.50
C ASN A 398 20.84 0.40 20.63
N PRO A 399 19.98 0.01 19.66
CA PRO A 399 20.34 -0.97 18.64
C PRO A 399 21.40 -0.39 17.69
N THR A 400 22.19 -1.25 17.05
CA THR A 400 23.03 -0.85 15.92
C THR A 400 22.26 -1.12 14.63
N LEU A 401 22.14 -0.12 13.77
CA LEU A 401 21.70 -0.30 12.40
C LEU A 401 22.89 -0.79 11.58
N VAL A 402 22.75 -1.98 11.01
CA VAL A 402 23.67 -2.64 10.09
C VAL A 402 22.99 -2.64 8.71
N ILE A 403 23.64 -2.09 7.70
CA ILE A 403 23.10 -1.96 6.33
C ILE A 403 23.86 -2.91 5.42
N GLY A 404 23.13 -3.73 4.68
CA GLY A 404 23.66 -4.70 3.73
C GLY A 404 24.16 -6.02 4.33
N ALA A 405 23.85 -6.35 5.59
CA ALA A 405 24.27 -7.62 6.22
C ALA A 405 23.38 -8.07 7.40
N TYR A 406 23.46 -9.38 7.70
CA TYR A 406 22.97 -10.01 8.93
C TYR A 406 23.79 -9.61 10.16
N ASP A 407 23.11 -9.37 11.30
CA ASP A 407 23.72 -9.35 12.63
C ASP A 407 22.81 -9.98 13.71
N ASN A 408 23.42 -10.57 14.74
CA ASN A 408 22.75 -11.07 15.95
C ASN A 408 23.38 -10.56 17.27
N GLY A 409 24.25 -9.54 17.19
CA GLY A 409 24.92 -8.91 18.31
C GLY A 409 26.20 -9.62 18.80
N THR A 410 26.49 -10.84 18.31
CA THR A 410 27.78 -11.53 18.55
C THR A 410 28.44 -12.04 17.27
N TYR A 411 27.71 -12.10 16.17
CA TYR A 411 28.17 -12.59 14.87
C TYR A 411 27.50 -11.80 13.73
N PHE A 412 28.32 -11.09 12.96
CA PHE A 412 27.96 -10.59 11.64
C PHE A 412 27.99 -11.77 10.64
N GLY A 413 26.94 -11.91 9.84
CA GLY A 413 26.73 -13.07 8.98
C GLY A 413 27.89 -13.28 8.01
N GLY A 414 28.34 -14.53 7.85
CA GLY A 414 29.41 -14.87 6.92
C GLY A 414 29.00 -14.74 5.45
N SER A 415 29.88 -15.14 4.54
CA SER A 415 29.64 -15.10 3.10
C SER A 415 28.30 -15.77 2.71
N GLY A 416 27.39 -14.99 2.13
CA GLY A 416 26.07 -15.43 1.69
C GLY A 416 24.89 -14.68 2.30
N TYR A 417 25.10 -13.92 3.39
CA TYR A 417 24.05 -13.16 4.09
C TYR A 417 24.10 -11.63 3.88
N SER A 418 24.93 -11.16 2.94
CA SER A 418 25.07 -9.75 2.58
C SER A 418 24.06 -9.36 1.49
N LEU A 419 23.69 -8.08 1.39
CA LEU A 419 22.86 -7.60 0.29
C LEU A 419 23.60 -7.79 -1.05
N LEU A 420 22.86 -8.27 -2.05
CA LEU A 420 23.23 -8.16 -3.46
C LEU A 420 22.16 -7.30 -4.14
N GLY A 421 22.55 -6.11 -4.60
CA GLY A 421 21.63 -5.08 -5.08
C GLY A 421 22.10 -3.67 -4.70
N GLU A 422 21.16 -2.72 -4.64
CA GLU A 422 21.48 -1.33 -4.29
C GLU A 422 20.40 -0.68 -3.41
N ILE A 423 20.81 0.34 -2.65
CA ILE A 423 19.95 1.17 -1.81
C ILE A 423 20.16 2.64 -2.24
N GLU A 424 19.11 3.28 -2.75
CA GLU A 424 19.03 4.72 -3.05
C GLU A 424 18.77 5.52 -1.77
N HIS A 425 17.86 5.04 -0.93
CA HIS A 425 17.46 5.69 0.32
C HIS A 425 17.23 4.68 1.44
N LEU A 426 17.52 5.06 2.68
CA LEU A 426 17.13 4.31 3.88
C LEU A 426 16.70 5.28 4.97
N ILE A 427 15.46 5.14 5.44
CA ILE A 427 14.82 6.00 6.42
C ILE A 427 14.40 5.15 7.62
N VAL A 428 14.72 5.60 8.83
CA VAL A 428 14.36 4.91 10.08
C VAL A 428 13.60 5.87 10.99
N PHE A 429 12.44 5.42 11.45
CA PHE A 429 11.60 6.10 12.44
C PHE A 429 11.55 5.29 13.74
N GLN A 430 11.64 5.95 14.89
CA GLN A 430 11.40 5.32 16.18
C GLN A 430 9.90 5.32 16.48
N GLY A 431 9.27 4.14 16.39
CA GLY A 431 7.84 3.98 16.54
C GLY A 431 7.11 3.56 15.27
N VAL A 432 5.83 3.27 15.42
CA VAL A 432 4.89 2.98 14.33
C VAL A 432 4.46 4.31 13.71
N LEU A 433 4.66 4.48 12.40
CA LEU A 433 4.06 5.57 11.63
C LEU A 433 2.57 5.31 11.36
N SER A 434 1.81 6.38 11.13
CA SER A 434 0.45 6.26 10.60
C SER A 434 0.46 5.84 9.13
N GLU A 435 -0.60 5.20 8.63
CA GLU A 435 -0.68 4.84 7.20
C GLU A 435 -0.57 6.06 6.26
N PRO A 436 -1.18 7.24 6.57
CA PRO A 436 -0.93 8.45 5.79
C PRO A 436 0.54 8.90 5.78
N ASP A 437 1.26 8.80 6.91
CA ASP A 437 2.69 9.11 6.97
C ASP A 437 3.53 8.11 6.15
N ILE A 438 3.19 6.83 6.20
CA ILE A 438 3.84 5.79 5.37
C ILE A 438 3.63 6.11 3.89
N ALA A 439 2.38 6.30 3.46
CA ALA A 439 2.05 6.61 2.07
C ALA A 439 2.72 7.92 1.59
N ALA A 440 2.87 8.91 2.46
CA ALA A 440 3.61 10.14 2.17
C ALA A 440 5.11 9.90 1.92
N VAL A 441 5.79 9.09 2.75
CA VAL A 441 7.19 8.70 2.48
C VAL A 441 7.30 7.85 1.21
N GLU A 442 6.39 6.90 1.02
CA GLU A 442 6.41 6.01 -0.15
C GLU A 442 6.19 6.78 -1.46
N SER A 443 5.29 7.76 -1.47
CA SER A 443 5.07 8.63 -2.64
C SER A 443 6.19 9.65 -2.86
N PHE A 444 6.98 10.01 -1.83
CA PHE A 444 8.18 10.83 -1.98
C PHE A 444 9.36 10.04 -2.58
N LEU A 445 9.51 8.77 -2.21
CA LEU A 445 10.60 7.91 -2.70
C LEU A 445 10.28 7.25 -4.05
N GLY A 446 9.04 6.82 -4.24
CA GLY A 446 8.56 6.02 -5.35
C GLY A 446 7.84 6.84 -6.44
N PRO A 447 7.11 6.18 -7.36
CA PRO A 447 6.21 6.86 -8.26
C PRO A 447 5.07 7.51 -7.46
N THR A 448 4.65 8.72 -7.86
CA THR A 448 3.55 9.42 -7.19
C THR A 448 2.30 8.53 -7.09
N LEU A 449 1.77 8.40 -5.87
CA LEU A 449 0.56 7.62 -5.58
C LEU A 449 -0.70 8.47 -5.83
N PRO A 450 -1.87 7.85 -6.03
CA PRO A 450 -3.14 8.56 -6.00
C PRO A 450 -3.27 9.39 -4.72
N THR A 451 -3.63 10.66 -4.89
CA THR A 451 -3.64 11.65 -3.82
C THR A 451 -5.04 12.17 -3.60
N LEU A 452 -5.52 12.11 -2.36
CA LEU A 452 -6.70 12.79 -1.86
C LEU A 452 -6.27 14.16 -1.33
N THR A 453 -6.46 15.20 -2.13
CA THR A 453 -6.24 16.59 -1.73
C THR A 453 -7.48 17.10 -0.98
N ILE A 454 -7.26 17.70 0.18
CA ILE A 454 -8.29 18.28 1.05
C ILE A 454 -7.99 19.77 1.17
N ASP A 455 -8.83 20.59 0.57
CA ASP A 455 -8.77 22.03 0.79
C ASP A 455 -9.53 22.39 2.07
N THR A 456 -8.79 22.73 3.12
CA THR A 456 -9.35 23.09 4.43
C THR A 456 -10.15 24.40 4.42
N SER A 457 -10.00 25.22 3.38
CA SER A 457 -10.67 26.51 3.21
C SER A 457 -11.95 26.41 2.39
N SER A 458 -11.92 25.76 1.22
CA SER A 458 -13.14 25.53 0.41
C SER A 458 -13.93 24.29 0.84
N ARG A 459 -13.37 23.45 1.71
CA ARG A 459 -13.88 22.13 2.16
C ARG A 459 -13.86 21.04 1.07
N GLU A 460 -13.37 21.37 -0.11
CA GLU A 460 -13.36 20.49 -1.28
C GLU A 460 -12.39 19.32 -1.08
N MET A 461 -12.82 18.11 -1.43
CA MET A 461 -11.98 16.92 -1.49
C MET A 461 -11.83 16.48 -2.94
N THR A 462 -10.62 16.20 -3.39
CA THR A 462 -10.33 15.79 -4.78
C THR A 462 -9.39 14.59 -4.81
N ILE A 463 -9.75 13.55 -5.56
CA ILE A 463 -8.85 12.42 -5.86
C ILE A 463 -8.15 12.70 -7.18
N THR A 464 -6.82 12.73 -7.17
CA THR A 464 -5.98 12.78 -8.39
C THR A 464 -5.21 11.47 -8.53
N GLY A 465 -5.08 10.95 -9.75
CA GLY A 465 -4.31 9.74 -10.03
C GLY A 465 -2.80 9.93 -9.86
N GLY A 466 -2.07 8.81 -9.82
CA GLY A 466 -0.60 8.79 -9.73
C GLY A 466 0.10 8.81 -11.09
N GLU A 467 1.43 8.90 -11.09
CA GLU A 467 2.29 8.77 -12.28
C GLU A 467 2.00 7.50 -13.09
N ASN A 468 1.80 6.38 -12.38
CA ASN A 468 1.39 5.13 -12.98
C ASN A 468 -0.14 5.09 -13.08
N ALA A 469 -0.65 4.99 -14.30
CA ALA A 469 -2.07 4.78 -14.54
C ALA A 469 -2.53 3.48 -13.87
N ILE A 470 -3.54 3.58 -13.00
CA ILE A 470 -4.17 2.45 -12.32
C ILE A 470 -5.66 2.42 -12.64
N ASN A 471 -6.27 1.24 -12.65
CA ASN A 471 -7.72 1.11 -12.63
C ASN A 471 -8.17 0.83 -11.19
N ILE A 472 -9.07 1.66 -10.67
CA ILE A 472 -9.65 1.47 -9.34
C ILE A 472 -11.11 1.03 -9.43
N ASN A 473 -11.50 0.12 -8.54
CA ASN A 473 -12.86 -0.45 -8.45
C ASN A 473 -13.43 -0.36 -7.02
N GLY A 474 -12.76 0.37 -6.14
CA GLY A 474 -13.16 0.63 -4.77
C GLY A 474 -12.34 1.77 -4.21
N TYR A 475 -12.94 2.60 -3.37
CA TYR A 475 -12.20 3.53 -2.54
C TYR A 475 -12.90 3.77 -1.21
N GLU A 476 -12.10 4.17 -0.23
CA GLU A 476 -12.50 4.36 1.14
C GLU A 476 -11.78 5.57 1.74
N ILE A 477 -12.55 6.43 2.40
CA ILE A 477 -12.06 7.59 3.12
C ILE A 477 -12.55 7.46 4.56
N LEU A 478 -11.61 7.39 5.50
CA LEU A 478 -11.87 7.23 6.95
C LEU A 478 -11.46 8.49 7.71
N SER A 479 -12.12 8.78 8.84
CA SER A 479 -11.69 9.77 9.84
C SER A 479 -12.20 9.33 11.22
N ALA A 480 -11.30 9.07 12.17
CA ALA A 480 -11.68 8.66 13.52
C ALA A 480 -12.34 9.80 14.31
N GLY A 481 -11.91 11.05 14.09
CA GLY A 481 -12.47 12.26 14.67
C GLY A 481 -13.80 12.72 14.06
N GLY A 482 -14.21 12.14 12.93
CA GLY A 482 -15.50 12.44 12.29
C GLY A 482 -15.48 13.62 11.32
N SER A 483 -14.33 13.90 10.69
CA SER A 483 -14.10 15.09 9.84
C SER A 483 -14.70 14.99 8.43
N LEU A 484 -15.58 14.03 8.15
CA LEU A 484 -16.21 13.86 6.83
C LEU A 484 -17.65 14.41 6.82
N ASN A 485 -18.12 14.86 5.66
CA ASN A 485 -19.43 15.44 5.44
C ASN A 485 -20.19 14.67 4.33
N PRO A 486 -21.07 13.71 4.68
CA PRO A 486 -21.71 12.83 3.70
C PRO A 486 -22.67 13.53 2.73
N THR A 487 -23.32 14.62 3.14
CA THR A 487 -24.36 15.27 2.31
C THR A 487 -23.82 15.89 1.00
N PRO A 488 -22.78 16.75 1.02
CA PRO A 488 -22.16 17.24 -0.22
C PRO A 488 -21.41 16.14 -0.98
N TRP A 489 -20.88 15.12 -0.28
CA TRP A 489 -20.25 13.95 -0.90
C TRP A 489 -21.26 13.15 -1.75
N LEU A 490 -22.42 12.77 -1.21
CA LEU A 490 -23.48 12.06 -1.95
C LEU A 490 -24.01 12.84 -3.17
N ALA A 491 -23.77 14.15 -3.26
CA ALA A 491 -24.12 14.96 -4.42
C ALA A 491 -23.00 15.02 -5.48
N ASN A 492 -21.79 14.56 -5.18
CA ASN A 492 -20.59 14.74 -6.01
C ASN A 492 -19.67 13.52 -6.12
N ASN A 493 -19.95 12.41 -5.44
CA ASN A 493 -19.18 11.17 -5.49
C ASN A 493 -19.26 10.48 -6.88
N PHE A 494 -18.61 9.32 -7.04
CA PHE A 494 -18.44 8.73 -8.36
C PHE A 494 -19.76 8.14 -8.92
N ASP A 495 -20.64 7.63 -8.06
CA ASP A 495 -22.02 7.26 -8.40
C ASP A 495 -22.84 8.48 -8.86
N ALA A 496 -22.86 9.57 -8.09
CA ALA A 496 -23.60 10.79 -8.45
C ALA A 496 -23.12 11.43 -9.76
N LYS A 497 -21.83 11.28 -10.10
CA LYS A 497 -21.27 11.70 -11.40
C LYS A 497 -21.48 10.68 -12.52
N ASN A 498 -21.96 9.47 -12.21
CA ASN A 498 -22.03 8.31 -13.11
C ASN A 498 -20.69 8.09 -13.84
N LEU A 499 -19.63 7.88 -13.06
CA LEU A 499 -18.25 7.84 -13.55
C LEU A 499 -17.95 6.50 -14.24
N ASP A 500 -17.56 6.56 -15.52
CA ASP A 500 -17.15 5.41 -16.35
C ASP A 500 -18.08 4.16 -16.29
N PRO A 501 -19.39 4.30 -16.54
CA PRO A 501 -20.34 3.19 -16.46
C PRO A 501 -20.11 2.15 -17.57
N VAL A 502 -20.12 0.87 -17.22
CA VAL A 502 -20.18 -0.24 -18.18
C VAL A 502 -21.62 -0.61 -18.57
N GLY A 503 -22.60 -0.14 -17.79
CA GLY A 503 -24.02 -0.37 -18.03
C GLY A 503 -24.92 0.49 -17.15
N THR A 504 -26.07 -0.06 -16.74
CA THR A 504 -27.08 0.65 -15.91
C THR A 504 -27.75 -0.24 -14.86
N GLU A 505 -27.27 -1.46 -14.68
CA GLU A 505 -27.75 -2.39 -13.65
C GLU A 505 -26.83 -2.29 -12.41
N VAL A 506 -27.23 -2.90 -11.30
CA VAL A 506 -26.45 -2.90 -10.04
C VAL A 506 -25.02 -3.38 -10.30
N GLY A 507 -24.01 -2.70 -9.73
CA GLY A 507 -22.61 -3.03 -9.94
C GLY A 507 -22.03 -2.66 -11.31
N GLN A 508 -22.84 -2.17 -12.26
CA GLN A 508 -22.39 -1.68 -13.58
C GLN A 508 -22.11 -0.16 -13.59
N THR A 509 -22.23 0.47 -12.43
CA THR A 509 -21.80 1.82 -12.06
C THR A 509 -21.00 1.72 -10.76
N TRP A 510 -20.47 2.86 -10.29
CA TRP A 510 -20.07 2.97 -8.88
C TRP A 510 -21.30 2.84 -7.97
N ASP A 511 -21.13 2.20 -6.82
CA ASP A 511 -22.14 1.91 -5.81
C ASP A 511 -21.67 2.43 -4.45
N VAL A 512 -22.55 3.12 -3.72
CA VAL A 512 -22.27 3.61 -2.35
C VAL A 512 -22.41 2.48 -1.33
N PHE A 513 -21.41 2.34 -0.46
CA PHE A 513 -21.35 1.40 0.66
C PHE A 513 -21.37 2.08 2.03
N SER A 514 -20.81 3.28 2.16
CA SER A 514 -20.84 4.03 3.42
C SER A 514 -20.90 5.54 3.19
N SER A 515 -21.67 6.23 4.04
CA SER A 515 -21.93 7.67 3.95
C SER A 515 -22.06 8.29 5.36
N THR A 516 -21.02 8.16 6.16
CA THR A 516 -20.98 8.64 7.56
C THR A 516 -19.90 9.69 7.80
N SER A 517 -19.95 10.41 8.92
CA SER A 517 -18.91 11.36 9.32
C SER A 517 -17.51 10.74 9.49
N ASN A 518 -17.45 9.42 9.66
CA ASN A 518 -16.23 8.68 9.97
C ASN A 518 -15.76 7.79 8.81
N ARG A 519 -16.62 7.56 7.81
CA ARG A 519 -16.38 6.63 6.69
C ARG A 519 -17.22 7.00 5.49
N LEU A 520 -16.58 7.18 4.34
CA LEU A 520 -17.18 7.30 3.02
C LEU A 520 -16.58 6.19 2.14
N THR A 521 -17.42 5.37 1.51
CA THR A 521 -16.98 4.19 0.74
C THR A 521 -17.82 4.04 -0.51
N GLU A 522 -17.18 3.88 -1.67
CA GLU A 522 -17.81 3.43 -2.93
C GLU A 522 -17.03 2.24 -3.51
N ALA A 523 -17.72 1.36 -4.21
CA ALA A 523 -17.13 0.25 -4.95
C ALA A 523 -17.84 -0.01 -6.28
N TYR A 524 -17.21 -0.79 -7.15
CA TYR A 524 -17.65 -1.01 -8.53
C TYR A 524 -17.46 -2.49 -8.89
N LEU A 525 -18.55 -3.27 -8.86
CA LEU A 525 -18.49 -4.72 -8.99
C LEU A 525 -18.01 -5.18 -10.38
N HIS A 526 -18.62 -4.70 -11.45
CA HIS A 526 -18.34 -5.16 -12.82
C HIS A 526 -17.24 -4.37 -13.55
N GLY A 527 -16.98 -3.12 -13.14
CA GLY A 527 -16.08 -2.21 -13.86
C GLY A 527 -14.96 -1.62 -13.01
N SER A 528 -14.42 -0.50 -13.48
CA SER A 528 -13.37 0.28 -12.81
C SER A 528 -13.18 1.61 -13.52
N SER A 529 -12.67 2.62 -12.80
CA SER A 529 -12.25 3.89 -13.39
C SER A 529 -10.72 3.96 -13.52
N PRO A 530 -10.16 4.32 -14.70
CA PRO A 530 -8.73 4.60 -14.85
C PRO A 530 -8.37 5.94 -14.20
N PHE A 531 -7.32 5.97 -13.38
CA PHE A 531 -6.73 7.15 -12.78
C PHE A 531 -5.25 7.24 -13.12
N ASP A 532 -4.86 8.33 -13.78
CA ASP A 532 -3.48 8.75 -14.01
C ASP A 532 -3.28 10.19 -13.50
N LEU A 533 -2.05 10.68 -13.54
CA LEU A 533 -1.65 12.02 -13.04
C LEU A 533 -2.45 13.19 -13.62
N ASN A 534 -3.15 13.01 -14.75
CA ASN A 534 -3.98 14.03 -15.40
C ASN A 534 -5.47 13.90 -15.08
N ARG A 535 -5.88 12.83 -14.37
CA ARG A 535 -7.27 12.64 -13.93
C ARG A 535 -7.43 13.06 -12.47
N THR A 536 -8.09 14.20 -12.28
CA THR A 536 -8.63 14.65 -10.99
C THR A 536 -10.15 14.54 -11.00
N VAL A 537 -10.73 14.02 -9.92
CA VAL A 537 -12.18 13.98 -9.69
C VAL A 537 -12.51 14.63 -8.35
N SER A 538 -13.36 15.65 -8.40
CA SER A 538 -13.97 16.31 -7.23
C SER A 538 -14.94 15.36 -6.54
N LEU A 539 -14.87 15.29 -5.22
CA LEU A 539 -15.85 14.64 -4.34
C LEU A 539 -16.79 15.67 -3.67
N GLY A 540 -16.68 16.95 -4.05
CA GLY A 540 -17.40 18.06 -3.44
C GLY A 540 -16.82 18.44 -2.07
N GLN A 541 -17.59 19.26 -1.34
CA GLN A 541 -17.28 19.77 0.00
C GLN A 541 -17.38 18.70 1.11
N ALA A 542 -16.81 17.52 0.86
CA ALA A 542 -16.88 16.35 1.72
C ALA A 542 -16.05 16.49 3.02
N TYR A 543 -15.29 17.57 3.20
CA TYR A 543 -14.53 17.82 4.44
C TYR A 543 -15.30 18.69 5.45
N ASN A 544 -15.31 18.28 6.71
CA ASN A 544 -15.87 19.07 7.82
C ASN A 544 -14.79 19.88 8.52
N SER A 545 -14.51 21.08 7.98
CA SER A 545 -13.57 22.05 8.55
C SER A 545 -13.96 22.61 9.93
N THR A 546 -15.13 22.25 10.48
CA THR A 546 -15.52 22.60 11.86
C THR A 546 -14.93 21.64 12.89
N ILE A 547 -14.65 20.40 12.46
CA ILE A 547 -14.02 19.37 13.29
C ILE A 547 -12.49 19.40 13.08
N ASP A 548 -12.04 19.49 11.81
CA ASP A 548 -10.62 19.62 11.41
C ASP A 548 -9.65 18.71 12.21
N ALA A 549 -10.02 17.44 12.41
CA ALA A 549 -9.19 16.51 13.20
C ALA A 549 -7.92 16.05 12.46
N ARG A 550 -7.83 16.33 11.15
CA ARG A 550 -6.70 16.03 10.23
C ARG A 550 -6.19 14.60 10.25
N ASP A 551 -7.10 13.68 10.53
CA ASP A 551 -6.86 12.23 10.67
C ASP A 551 -7.43 11.42 9.51
N VAL A 552 -7.69 12.07 8.36
CA VAL A 552 -8.23 11.40 7.18
C VAL A 552 -7.24 10.37 6.65
N VAL A 553 -7.74 9.17 6.38
CA VAL A 553 -7.02 8.08 5.71
C VAL A 553 -7.71 7.81 4.39
N PHE A 554 -6.95 7.69 3.30
CA PHE A 554 -7.44 7.35 1.97
C PHE A 554 -6.92 5.98 1.55
N GLN A 555 -7.83 5.08 1.18
CA GLN A 555 -7.53 3.79 0.56
C GLN A 555 -8.24 3.67 -0.78
N TYR A 556 -7.64 2.92 -1.69
CA TYR A 556 -8.26 2.53 -2.95
C TYR A 556 -7.94 1.08 -3.28
N GLN A 557 -8.83 0.44 -4.03
CA GLN A 557 -8.69 -0.92 -4.50
C GLN A 557 -8.45 -0.92 -6.00
N THR A 558 -7.46 -1.70 -6.42
CA THR A 558 -7.11 -1.89 -7.83
C THR A 558 -7.80 -3.11 -8.41
N THR A 559 -7.99 -3.15 -9.74
CA THR A 559 -8.56 -4.33 -10.43
C THR A 559 -7.73 -5.61 -10.29
N ALA A 560 -6.48 -5.52 -9.82
CA ALA A 560 -5.65 -6.67 -9.46
C ALA A 560 -6.00 -7.28 -8.09
N GLY A 561 -6.97 -6.70 -7.38
CA GLY A 561 -7.41 -7.11 -6.03
C GLY A 561 -6.56 -6.56 -4.89
N LEU A 562 -5.60 -5.68 -5.17
CA LEU A 562 -4.78 -5.03 -4.14
C LEU A 562 -5.51 -3.80 -3.61
N THR A 563 -5.74 -3.76 -2.29
CA THR A 563 -6.07 -2.55 -1.55
C THR A 563 -4.76 -1.82 -1.20
N ARG A 564 -4.70 -0.51 -1.44
CA ARG A 564 -3.52 0.34 -1.24
C ARG A 564 -3.92 1.63 -0.55
N TYR A 565 -3.00 2.21 0.21
CA TYR A 565 -3.13 3.57 0.72
C TYR A 565 -2.78 4.58 -0.38
N GLY A 566 -3.53 5.67 -0.42
CA GLY A 566 -3.17 6.87 -1.18
C GLY A 566 -2.62 7.96 -0.25
N VAL A 567 -2.01 8.98 -0.84
CA VAL A 567 -1.55 10.15 -0.08
C VAL A 567 -2.75 10.99 0.32
N VAL A 568 -2.73 11.54 1.54
CA VAL A 568 -3.69 12.56 1.98
C VAL A 568 -2.93 13.88 2.13
N GLN A 569 -3.37 14.93 1.44
CA GLN A 569 -2.69 16.22 1.42
C GLN A 569 -3.64 17.33 1.86
N TYR A 570 -3.35 17.98 2.98
CA TYR A 570 -4.09 19.17 3.43
C TYR A 570 -3.50 20.44 2.83
N VAL A 571 -4.34 21.20 2.14
CA VAL A 571 -4.00 22.52 1.59
C VAL A 571 -4.94 23.58 2.13
N ALA A 572 -4.57 24.85 1.96
CA ALA A 572 -5.53 25.93 1.91
C ALA A 572 -5.29 26.76 0.64
N SER A 573 -6.32 26.87 -0.18
CA SER A 573 -6.47 28.03 -1.05
C SER A 573 -6.83 29.28 -0.22
N GLU A 574 -6.69 30.46 -0.82
CA GLU A 574 -7.33 31.65 -0.27
C GLU A 574 -8.86 31.45 -0.36
N ALA A 575 -9.51 31.21 0.78
CA ALA A 575 -10.96 31.05 0.87
C ALA A 575 -11.67 32.25 0.23
N ILE A 576 -12.39 32.04 -0.87
CA ILE A 576 -13.15 33.11 -1.51
C ILE A 576 -14.60 33.02 -1.05
N THR A 577 -14.96 33.90 -0.14
CA THR A 577 -16.36 34.12 0.26
C THR A 577 -17.26 34.23 -0.97
N GLY A 578 -18.27 33.37 -1.08
CA GLY A 578 -19.17 33.31 -2.25
C GLY A 578 -18.89 32.19 -3.25
N ASP A 579 -17.73 31.52 -3.17
CA ASP A 579 -17.43 30.29 -3.91
C ASP A 579 -18.12 29.13 -3.17
N PHE A 580 -19.36 28.85 -3.57
CA PHE A 580 -20.24 27.90 -2.90
C PHE A 580 -20.11 26.50 -3.48
N ASN A 581 -19.64 26.35 -4.73
CA ASN A 581 -19.35 25.05 -5.31
C ASN A 581 -17.89 24.59 -5.08
N GLY A 582 -17.00 25.46 -4.60
CA GLY A 582 -15.60 25.15 -4.32
C GLY A 582 -14.72 25.10 -5.58
N ASP A 583 -15.16 25.64 -6.72
CA ASP A 583 -14.44 25.54 -8.00
C ASP A 583 -13.24 26.51 -8.13
N GLY A 584 -13.03 27.37 -7.12
CA GLY A 584 -11.99 28.38 -7.08
C GLY A 584 -12.40 29.71 -7.71
N THR A 585 -13.66 29.86 -8.15
CA THR A 585 -14.17 31.03 -8.88
C THR A 585 -15.60 31.40 -8.51
N VAL A 586 -15.81 32.57 -7.89
CA VAL A 586 -17.17 33.05 -7.58
C VAL A 586 -17.91 33.43 -8.87
N ASN A 587 -18.82 32.57 -9.31
CA ASN A 587 -19.44 32.66 -10.63
C ASN A 587 -20.96 32.42 -10.58
N ALA A 588 -21.56 32.10 -11.73
CA ALA A 588 -23.02 31.91 -11.85
C ALA A 588 -23.49 30.51 -11.39
N ALA A 589 -22.58 29.55 -11.27
CA ALA A 589 -22.84 28.23 -10.69
C ALA A 589 -23.16 28.34 -9.19
N ASP A 590 -22.39 29.13 -8.44
CA ASP A 590 -22.62 29.39 -7.02
C ASP A 590 -23.97 30.02 -6.75
N TYR A 591 -24.38 30.97 -7.58
CA TYR A 591 -25.71 31.56 -7.50
C TYR A 591 -26.83 30.53 -7.65
N ALA A 592 -26.64 29.53 -8.51
CA ALA A 592 -27.62 28.44 -8.65
C ALA A 592 -27.64 27.60 -7.37
N LEU A 593 -26.48 27.24 -6.81
CA LEU A 593 -26.39 26.46 -5.57
C LEU A 593 -27.03 27.19 -4.38
N TRP A 594 -26.73 28.47 -4.19
CA TRP A 594 -27.38 29.31 -3.17
C TRP A 594 -28.89 29.37 -3.34
N ARG A 595 -29.37 29.65 -4.55
CA ARG A 595 -30.80 29.77 -4.83
C ARG A 595 -31.54 28.46 -4.53
N ASP A 596 -30.90 27.34 -4.86
CA ASP A 596 -31.51 26.01 -4.74
C ASP A 596 -31.42 25.47 -3.30
N SER A 597 -30.52 26.02 -2.46
CA SER A 597 -30.42 25.78 -1.01
C SER A 597 -31.07 26.86 -0.13
N LEU A 598 -31.73 27.87 -0.71
CA LEU A 598 -32.29 29.01 0.00
C LEU A 598 -33.31 28.60 1.09
N GLY A 599 -33.00 28.95 2.34
CA GLY A 599 -33.79 28.60 3.52
C GLY A 599 -33.36 27.29 4.20
N ALA A 600 -32.29 26.63 3.74
CA ALA A 600 -31.66 25.53 4.47
C ALA A 600 -31.07 26.01 5.81
N THR A 601 -31.07 25.13 6.81
CA THR A 601 -30.58 25.42 8.17
C THR A 601 -29.74 24.28 8.74
N GLY A 602 -28.64 24.59 9.41
CA GLY A 602 -27.70 23.65 10.03
C GLY A 602 -26.24 23.98 9.71
N ALA A 603 -25.32 23.33 10.41
CA ALA A 603 -23.89 23.50 10.19
C ALA A 603 -23.41 22.89 8.85
N GLY A 604 -22.39 23.51 8.24
CA GLY A 604 -21.71 22.96 7.06
C GLY A 604 -22.47 23.08 5.74
N LEU A 605 -23.42 24.02 5.63
CA LEU A 605 -24.14 24.28 4.38
C LEU A 605 -23.23 24.96 3.34
N PRO A 606 -23.20 24.51 2.06
CA PRO A 606 -22.30 25.07 1.04
C PRO A 606 -22.49 26.56 0.72
N ALA A 607 -23.73 27.05 0.86
CA ALA A 607 -24.10 28.44 0.56
C ALA A 607 -24.41 29.28 1.81
N ASP A 608 -23.97 28.82 2.98
CA ASP A 608 -23.92 29.61 4.23
C ASP A 608 -22.56 30.32 4.27
N ALA A 609 -22.54 31.52 3.70
CA ALA A 609 -21.34 32.31 3.46
C ALA A 609 -20.88 33.07 4.70
N ASN A 610 -21.84 33.44 5.56
CA ASN A 610 -21.58 34.18 6.78
C ASN A 610 -21.42 33.26 8.01
N LEU A 611 -21.64 31.95 7.85
CA LEU A 611 -21.56 30.91 8.87
C LEU A 611 -22.56 31.13 10.02
N ASP A 612 -23.78 31.60 9.70
CA ASP A 612 -24.89 31.78 10.65
C ASP A 612 -25.81 30.55 10.78
N GLU A 613 -25.45 29.44 10.12
CA GLU A 613 -26.19 28.18 10.02
C GLU A 613 -27.53 28.30 9.27
N ILE A 614 -27.75 29.37 8.48
CA ILE A 614 -29.00 29.60 7.73
C ILE A 614 -28.68 30.17 6.33
N VAL A 615 -28.83 29.38 5.26
CA VAL A 615 -28.71 29.90 3.88
C VAL A 615 -29.81 30.92 3.62
N ASN A 616 -29.46 32.21 3.57
CA ASN A 616 -30.40 33.31 3.53
C ASN A 616 -29.97 34.44 2.57
N GLN A 617 -30.56 35.61 2.72
CA GLN A 617 -30.29 36.74 1.82
C GLN A 617 -28.94 37.41 2.09
N ALA A 618 -28.37 37.22 3.29
CA ALA A 618 -27.02 37.67 3.64
C ALA A 618 -25.96 36.99 2.75
N ASP A 619 -26.09 35.68 2.53
CA ASP A 619 -25.12 34.86 1.80
C ASP A 619 -25.06 35.20 0.31
N HIS A 620 -26.21 35.46 -0.30
CA HIS A 620 -26.23 36.04 -1.65
C HIS A 620 -25.67 37.48 -1.68
N GLY A 621 -25.73 38.20 -0.55
CA GLY A 621 -25.01 39.46 -0.39
C GLY A 621 -23.49 39.26 -0.48
N GLU A 622 -22.98 38.24 0.21
CA GLU A 622 -21.58 37.83 0.21
C GLU A 622 -21.12 37.31 -1.17
N TRP A 623 -21.87 36.39 -1.81
CA TRP A 623 -21.63 35.98 -3.20
C TRP A 623 -21.56 37.18 -4.15
N LYS A 624 -22.50 38.11 -4.03
CA LYS A 624 -22.56 39.29 -4.91
C LYS A 624 -21.41 40.26 -4.67
N ALA A 625 -20.87 40.33 -3.45
CA ALA A 625 -19.71 41.17 -3.13
C ALA A 625 -18.42 40.64 -3.78
N HIS A 626 -18.34 39.33 -4.01
CA HIS A 626 -17.13 38.65 -4.51
C HIS A 626 -17.25 38.10 -5.94
N PHE A 627 -18.40 38.25 -6.60
CA PHE A 627 -18.62 37.76 -7.97
C PHE A 627 -17.51 38.19 -8.96
N GLY A 628 -16.86 37.19 -9.57
CA GLY A 628 -15.71 37.35 -10.46
C GLY A 628 -14.34 37.27 -9.77
N ALA A 629 -14.28 37.00 -8.47
CA ALA A 629 -13.04 36.65 -7.78
C ALA A 629 -12.59 35.22 -8.12
N SER A 630 -11.28 34.97 -8.04
CA SER A 630 -10.64 33.69 -8.38
C SER A 630 -9.40 33.46 -7.52
N SER A 631 -9.12 32.23 -7.10
CA SER A 631 -8.08 31.96 -6.10
C SER A 631 -6.67 31.94 -6.70
N SER A 632 -5.71 32.55 -5.99
CA SER A 632 -4.31 32.61 -6.40
C SER A 632 -3.47 31.50 -5.76
N GLY A 633 -3.53 30.29 -6.31
CA GLY A 633 -2.56 29.20 -6.07
C GLY A 633 -2.41 28.72 -4.63
N ALA A 634 -2.93 27.52 -4.32
CA ALA A 634 -2.91 26.94 -2.98
C ALA A 634 -1.51 26.87 -2.34
N ALA A 635 -1.46 27.13 -1.03
CA ALA A 635 -0.27 26.92 -0.20
C ALA A 635 -0.39 25.59 0.57
N ASN A 636 0.68 24.81 0.59
CA ASN A 636 0.76 23.60 1.42
C ASN A 636 0.78 23.99 2.91
N LEU A 637 -0.20 23.49 3.69
CA LEU A 637 -0.36 23.82 5.10
C LEU A 637 0.10 22.68 6.03
N ASN A 638 1.37 22.28 5.91
CA ASN A 638 2.04 21.45 6.89
C ASN A 638 2.46 22.32 8.09
N ASN A 639 1.49 22.91 8.81
CA ASN A 639 1.79 23.93 9.80
C ASN A 639 2.19 23.36 11.17
N SER A 640 3.43 23.65 11.55
CA SER A 640 3.95 23.62 12.91
C SER A 640 3.08 24.42 13.90
N ALA A 641 2.65 23.77 14.98
CA ALA A 641 2.13 24.39 16.21
C ALA A 641 2.44 23.52 17.44
#